data_AF-A0A8J5CG61-F1
#
_entry.id   AF-A0A8J5CG61-F1
#
_cell.length_a   1.000
_cell.length_b   1.000
_cell.length_c   1.000
_cell.angle_alpha   90.00
_cell.angle_beta   90.00
_cell.angle_gamma   90.00
#
_symmetry.space_group_name_H-M   'P 1'
#
loop_
_entity.id
_entity.type
_entity.pdbx_description
1 polymer ?
#
loop_
_entity_poly.entity_id
_entity_poly.type
_entity_poly.pdbx_seq_one_letter_code
_entity_poly.pdbx_strand_id
1 'polypeptide(L)'
;MFMMASGTVTFLRRANTQWKNASFARASTCRSCHVGGPLSADIHQGHWASSHQGQQLDLEESFASSKLVLDELPPKKAKVVVCGGGMVGTSVLYHLAMLGWGKDVVMLEQGRIGGASSWRGSGFLGGVKLTQPEMKILCKSKTLAQELSDAGHDTGWKQCGGLHLARSRERITHFRKMKAIAEANGTECYILSPEDTAKKCDIINTADLVGSFWVPNDGVCDPYKLTFTLLKLALEQGSHVVEECHLSRILVQNERVVAVETSKGMIECDYIVNTGGLWARNIGHMSEPPVKVPVHPAEHYFLYTQKLDGIDPIMPAIRDPDGNIYMREFNGGFLCGGFEKWAKPSFEKELPGAYQDRELLEDWDHFFVMLKEMLFRVPVMKNAVLGRLYNTSCAFSADHRWILGMVPELTNYFVVAGLRSGGSSAAGGIGSMIAEWIVSGTPNMDAYDLDILRFLPAHNNGKFLLDRVREVPGIHYSIAYPFADFTTGRCLRMSPIFPRLKAAGAVFGQVMGYERPSYFIHKSSSDSEDYEMTLDNETSAPFEMAETKTWTKPQWFDHVAKEYAACRDGVAILDFSSFAKFDVWSKGNEVVRALQFLCSNDVDIPVGNIIHTGMQNAYGGYENDCSLARTAPNHYMMIAPSIQQTRCSTWLKRNLPADGSVVMSDVTSMYTAICLMGPLARNVLSELTDEDLSTKAFPFFSFKEMDVGLANGIRAMNITHTGELGWVLYIPNECVLLHNGNQFASIPLAHSTTLKEKYEAVKYVLDKIQYEQHQWIICVDLKMVNFLLGQQSGFTKYPCFLCMWDSRDRAQHYVKKEWPAREQLVPGARNIINEPLVDREKILIPPLHLKLGLMKQFTRALDKDGRCFNYLCRAFPGLTIEKLKAGIFDGPQIRQLIKDTEFQNSMNTLECAAWKSFVQVVNNFLGNTKAANHARLVSSMIEAFQKLGCLMSIKMHFLFSHMEKFPENLGAMSDEQGERFHQDMRQMEERYQGRWDAVMMADYCWSLKRDNPAAAHTRESKKRRFMP
;
A
#
# COMPACT_ATOMS: atom_id res chain seq x y z
N MET A 1 33.38 6.18 -1.42
CA MET A 1 34.66 5.43 -1.56
C MET A 1 34.52 4.22 -0.64
N PHE A 2 34.45 2.99 -1.13
CA PHE A 2 34.12 1.80 -0.31
C PHE A 2 35.02 0.59 -0.70
N MET A 3 35.67 -0.10 0.27
CA MET A 3 36.52 -1.33 0.13
C MET A 3 36.40 -2.36 1.34
N MET A 4 36.28 -3.69 1.17
CA MET A 4 36.17 -4.84 2.12
C MET A 4 37.20 -5.89 1.71
N ALA A 5 37.62 -6.60 2.73
CA ALA A 5 37.93 -8.02 2.69
C ALA A 5 36.88 -8.77 3.54
N SER A 6 36.76 -10.09 3.38
CA SER A 6 35.71 -11.00 3.90
C SER A 6 35.61 -11.22 5.43
N GLY A 7 35.94 -10.22 6.26
CA GLY A 7 35.68 -10.24 7.71
C GLY A 7 34.83 -9.06 8.16
N THR A 8 33.88 -9.29 9.07
CA THR A 8 32.95 -8.26 9.54
C THR A 8 33.70 -7.25 10.41
N VAL A 9 33.87 -6.01 9.94
CA VAL A 9 34.39 -4.90 10.76
C VAL A 9 33.28 -3.91 11.09
N THR A 10 32.74 -3.98 12.32
CA THR A 10 31.71 -3.03 12.78
C THR A 10 32.34 -1.97 13.67
N PHE A 11 32.29 -0.71 13.23
CA PHE A 11 32.75 0.43 14.01
C PHE A 11 31.56 1.05 14.75
N LEU A 12 31.72 1.26 16.06
CA LEU A 12 30.71 1.86 16.93
C LEU A 12 31.06 3.34 17.16
N ARG A 13 30.11 4.23 16.86
CA ARG A 13 30.29 5.69 16.95
C ARG A 13 29.19 6.32 17.81
N ARG A 14 29.55 7.32 18.64
CA ARG A 14 28.57 8.28 19.21
C ARG A 14 28.04 9.17 18.09
N ALA A 15 26.71 9.28 17.98
CA ALA A 15 26.06 10.14 17.00
C ALA A 15 26.36 11.62 17.29
N ASN A 16 27.45 12.16 16.74
CA ASN A 16 27.69 13.58 16.50
C ASN A 16 29.08 13.78 15.85
N THR A 17 29.16 13.73 14.52
CA THR A 17 30.12 14.55 13.72
C THR A 17 29.83 14.39 12.21
N GLN A 18 29.71 15.53 11.52
CA GLN A 18 29.30 15.71 10.12
C GLN A 18 30.21 15.00 9.09
N TRP A 19 29.64 14.57 7.96
CA TRP A 19 30.36 14.35 6.70
C TRP A 19 29.66 15.13 5.58
N LYS A 20 30.40 16.00 4.89
CA LYS A 20 29.94 16.79 3.72
C LYS A 20 30.28 16.08 2.41
N ASN A 21 29.29 16.06 1.50
CA ASN A 21 29.31 16.02 0.03
C ASN A 21 30.21 15.02 -0.75
N ALA A 22 29.58 14.24 -1.64
CA ALA A 22 30.13 13.90 -2.96
C ALA A 22 29.02 13.57 -3.98
N SER A 23 29.15 14.12 -5.19
CA SER A 23 28.18 14.26 -6.28
C SER A 23 28.17 13.11 -7.31
N PHE A 24 27.08 13.07 -8.10
CA PHE A 24 26.64 12.08 -9.11
C PHE A 24 27.47 12.00 -10.40
N ALA A 25 27.39 10.85 -11.10
CA ALA A 25 27.43 10.77 -12.57
C ALA A 25 26.66 9.53 -13.11
N ARG A 26 25.78 9.74 -14.10
CA ARG A 26 25.10 8.69 -14.91
C ARG A 26 25.87 8.49 -16.23
N ALA A 27 25.85 7.26 -16.77
CA ALA A 27 26.11 6.97 -18.18
C ALA A 27 25.29 5.74 -18.64
N SER A 28 25.08 5.62 -19.95
CA SER A 28 23.91 5.09 -20.65
C SER A 28 24.14 3.81 -21.48
N THR A 29 23.02 3.26 -22.00
CA THR A 29 22.78 2.50 -23.28
C THR A 29 23.00 0.97 -23.43
N CYS A 30 21.93 0.33 -23.97
CA CYS A 30 21.82 -0.83 -24.90
C CYS A 30 22.27 -2.25 -24.42
N ARG A 31 21.76 -3.43 -24.87
CA ARG A 31 20.80 -3.88 -25.92
C ARG A 31 20.42 -5.38 -25.66
N SER A 32 19.24 -5.80 -26.11
CA SER A 32 18.70 -7.14 -26.49
C SER A 32 19.46 -8.47 -26.26
N CYS A 33 18.72 -9.56 -25.92
CA CYS A 33 18.49 -10.75 -26.80
C CYS A 33 17.67 -11.90 -26.15
N HIS A 34 17.04 -12.70 -27.03
CA HIS A 34 15.96 -13.70 -26.93
C HIS A 34 16.26 -15.12 -26.36
N VAL A 35 15.16 -15.90 -26.30
CA VAL A 35 14.96 -17.39 -26.43
C VAL A 35 15.17 -18.22 -25.15
N GLY A 36 14.33 -19.17 -24.72
CA GLY A 36 13.05 -19.74 -25.18
C GLY A 36 12.78 -21.13 -24.53
N GLY A 37 11.50 -21.50 -24.37
CA GLY A 37 10.97 -22.88 -24.31
C GLY A 37 10.83 -23.60 -22.94
N PRO A 38 9.98 -24.65 -22.82
CA PRO A 38 8.62 -24.79 -23.37
C PRO A 38 7.58 -25.29 -22.33
N LEU A 39 6.30 -25.19 -22.74
CA LEU A 39 5.10 -25.70 -22.09
C LEU A 39 5.08 -27.23 -21.95
N SER A 40 4.43 -27.73 -20.91
CA SER A 40 3.85 -29.08 -20.87
C SER A 40 2.42 -29.05 -21.40
N ALA A 41 2.18 -29.84 -22.43
CA ALA A 41 0.89 -30.08 -23.04
C ALA A 41 0.11 -31.11 -22.22
N ASP A 42 -1.08 -30.72 -21.77
CA ASP A 42 -2.29 -31.53 -21.60
C ASP A 42 -3.42 -30.51 -21.40
N ILE A 43 -4.62 -30.79 -21.92
CA ILE A 43 -5.74 -29.84 -22.15
C ILE A 43 -5.73 -29.20 -23.55
N HIS A 44 -5.43 -30.00 -24.57
CA HIS A 44 -6.01 -29.82 -25.91
C HIS A 44 -6.82 -31.06 -26.26
N GLN A 45 -8.03 -30.82 -26.80
CA GLN A 45 -9.03 -31.76 -27.33
C GLN A 45 -10.06 -32.20 -26.28
N GLY A 46 -11.32 -31.75 -26.26
CA GLY A 46 -12.10 -30.88 -27.15
C GLY A 46 -13.60 -31.15 -26.96
N HIS A 47 -14.41 -30.22 -27.46
CA HIS A 47 -15.85 -30.35 -27.81
C HIS A 47 -16.91 -29.97 -26.77
N TRP A 48 -17.12 -28.66 -26.59
CA TRP A 48 -18.44 -28.07 -26.30
C TRP A 48 -18.59 -26.73 -27.04
N ALA A 49 -18.75 -26.77 -28.37
CA ALA A 49 -19.17 -25.61 -29.14
C ALA A 49 -19.76 -26.07 -30.48
N SER A 50 -21.09 -26.02 -30.64
CA SER A 50 -21.74 -25.84 -31.96
C SER A 50 -23.29 -25.86 -31.93
N SER A 51 -23.97 -25.21 -30.97
CA SER A 51 -25.45 -25.10 -31.08
C SER A 51 -26.09 -23.83 -30.52
N HIS A 52 -25.34 -22.87 -29.97
CA HIS A 52 -25.93 -21.68 -29.33
C HIS A 52 -25.51 -20.33 -29.94
N GLN A 53 -24.75 -20.32 -31.04
CA GLN A 53 -24.46 -19.10 -31.80
C GLN A 53 -25.69 -18.55 -32.56
N GLY A 54 -26.72 -19.38 -32.81
CA GLY A 54 -27.84 -19.04 -33.68
C GLY A 54 -28.78 -17.94 -33.18
N GLN A 55 -28.99 -17.80 -31.87
CA GLN A 55 -29.89 -16.77 -31.30
C GLN A 55 -29.20 -15.44 -31.00
N GLN A 56 -27.86 -15.39 -31.05
CA GLN A 56 -27.08 -14.18 -30.75
C GLN A 56 -27.08 -13.21 -31.95
N LEU A 57 -27.16 -13.74 -33.18
CA LEU A 57 -27.30 -12.95 -34.40
C LEU A 57 -28.69 -12.30 -34.52
N ASP A 58 -29.76 -12.94 -34.04
CA ASP A 58 -31.12 -12.43 -34.22
C ASP A 58 -31.42 -11.10 -33.47
N LEU A 59 -30.77 -10.86 -32.31
CA LEU A 59 -30.88 -9.59 -31.58
C LEU A 59 -29.94 -8.50 -32.12
N GLU A 60 -28.79 -8.88 -32.68
CA GLU A 60 -27.85 -7.98 -33.37
C GLU A 60 -28.40 -7.53 -34.73
N GLU A 61 -29.08 -8.42 -35.46
CA GLU A 61 -29.64 -8.16 -36.80
C GLU A 61 -30.96 -7.36 -36.78
N SER A 62 -31.81 -7.51 -35.75
CA SER A 62 -33.13 -6.84 -35.76
C SER A 62 -33.04 -5.30 -35.62
N PHE A 63 -32.01 -4.79 -34.93
CA PHE A 63 -31.76 -3.34 -34.76
C PHE A 63 -30.68 -2.77 -35.70
N ALA A 64 -29.90 -3.64 -36.37
CA ALA A 64 -29.06 -3.25 -37.51
C ALA A 64 -29.87 -2.63 -38.68
N SER A 65 -31.21 -2.64 -38.59
CA SER A 65 -32.16 -2.04 -39.53
C SER A 65 -32.14 -0.50 -39.60
N SER A 66 -31.41 0.19 -38.71
CA SER A 66 -31.03 1.60 -38.90
C SER A 66 -29.52 1.74 -38.94
N LYS A 67 -28.92 1.56 -40.11
CA LYS A 67 -27.49 1.82 -40.34
C LYS A 67 -27.21 3.30 -40.08
N LEU A 68 -26.80 3.65 -38.85
CA LEU A 68 -26.21 4.96 -38.57
C LEU A 68 -24.97 5.10 -39.47
N VAL A 69 -24.86 6.22 -40.18
CA VAL A 69 -23.70 6.52 -41.01
C VAL A 69 -22.63 7.11 -40.09
N LEU A 70 -21.56 6.36 -39.87
CA LEU A 70 -20.40 6.78 -39.08
C LEU A 70 -19.27 7.24 -40.01
N ASP A 71 -18.33 8.02 -39.48
CA ASP A 71 -17.19 8.51 -40.24
C ASP A 71 -16.15 7.40 -40.45
N GLU A 72 -15.61 7.28 -41.67
CA GLU A 72 -14.52 6.33 -41.96
C GLU A 72 -13.19 6.77 -41.34
N LEU A 73 -12.93 8.08 -41.35
CA LEU A 73 -11.72 8.74 -40.90
C LEU A 73 -12.05 9.85 -39.89
N PRO A 74 -11.20 10.05 -38.87
CA PRO A 74 -11.39 11.17 -37.95
C PRO A 74 -11.11 12.53 -38.64
N PRO A 75 -11.74 13.62 -38.16
CA PRO A 75 -11.38 14.96 -38.59
C PRO A 75 -9.95 15.29 -38.18
N LYS A 76 -9.27 16.16 -38.94
CA LYS A 76 -7.89 16.60 -38.60
C LYS A 76 -7.83 17.49 -37.35
N LYS A 77 -8.95 18.15 -37.00
CA LYS A 77 -9.07 19.02 -35.84
C LYS A 77 -10.42 18.77 -35.17
N ALA A 78 -10.44 18.74 -33.85
CA ALA A 78 -11.64 18.69 -33.03
C ALA A 78 -11.38 19.45 -31.73
N LYS A 79 -12.39 20.08 -31.14
CA LYS A 79 -12.25 20.69 -29.82
C LYS A 79 -12.16 19.64 -28.72
N VAL A 80 -12.98 18.58 -28.80
CA VAL A 80 -12.99 17.49 -27.80
C VAL A 80 -12.88 16.13 -28.48
N VAL A 81 -11.98 15.29 -27.96
CA VAL A 81 -11.88 13.87 -28.32
C VAL A 81 -12.43 13.02 -27.17
N VAL A 82 -13.47 12.24 -27.42
CA VAL A 82 -14.03 11.26 -26.46
C VAL A 82 -13.47 9.88 -26.79
N CYS A 83 -12.79 9.24 -25.85
CA CYS A 83 -12.13 7.96 -26.06
C CYS A 83 -12.91 6.81 -25.42
N GLY A 84 -13.67 6.06 -26.22
CA GLY A 84 -14.44 4.89 -25.83
C GLY A 84 -15.93 5.04 -26.15
N GLY A 85 -16.44 4.18 -27.04
CA GLY A 85 -17.81 4.16 -27.55
C GLY A 85 -18.80 3.35 -26.71
N GLY A 86 -18.60 3.31 -25.39
CA GLY A 86 -19.58 2.76 -24.45
C GLY A 86 -20.68 3.78 -24.14
N MET A 87 -21.73 3.35 -23.44
CA MET A 87 -22.90 4.18 -23.08
C MET A 87 -22.54 5.54 -22.46
N VAL A 88 -21.48 5.59 -21.65
CA VAL A 88 -21.01 6.81 -21.00
C VAL A 88 -20.28 7.75 -21.97
N GLY A 89 -19.45 7.21 -22.87
CA GLY A 89 -18.81 8.01 -23.91
C GLY A 89 -19.85 8.62 -24.85
N THR A 90 -20.85 7.82 -25.25
CA THR A 90 -21.98 8.31 -26.04
C THR A 90 -22.80 9.36 -25.31
N SER A 91 -22.98 9.22 -23.99
CA SER A 91 -23.66 10.23 -23.18
C SER A 91 -22.88 11.56 -23.12
N VAL A 92 -21.57 11.51 -22.94
CA VAL A 92 -20.70 12.71 -23.01
C VAL A 92 -20.81 13.37 -24.38
N LEU A 93 -20.74 12.58 -25.46
CA LEU A 93 -20.87 13.05 -26.84
C LEU A 93 -22.22 13.76 -27.04
N TYR A 94 -23.33 13.12 -26.65
CA TYR A 94 -24.68 13.66 -26.72
C TYR A 94 -24.80 15.00 -25.99
N HIS A 95 -24.34 15.08 -24.73
CA HIS A 95 -24.48 16.32 -23.96
C HIS A 95 -23.59 17.45 -24.48
N LEU A 96 -22.37 17.17 -24.95
CA LEU A 96 -21.56 18.18 -25.63
C LEU A 96 -22.26 18.68 -26.91
N ALA A 97 -22.91 17.78 -27.65
CA ALA A 97 -23.66 18.13 -28.85
C ALA A 97 -24.88 19.01 -28.53
N MET A 98 -25.64 18.68 -27.49
CA MET A 98 -26.77 19.50 -27.00
C MET A 98 -26.33 20.87 -26.48
N LEU A 99 -25.10 21.00 -25.98
CA LEU A 99 -24.49 22.28 -25.60
C LEU A 99 -23.93 23.07 -26.80
N GLY A 100 -24.20 22.61 -28.03
CA GLY A 100 -23.84 23.30 -29.27
C GLY A 100 -22.42 23.02 -29.78
N TRP A 101 -21.71 22.05 -29.21
CA TRP A 101 -20.34 21.72 -29.62
C TRP A 101 -20.26 20.56 -30.62
N GLY A 102 -21.39 19.97 -31.05
CA GLY A 102 -21.43 18.72 -31.82
C GLY A 102 -20.41 18.65 -32.97
N LYS A 103 -20.40 19.66 -33.86
CA LYS A 103 -19.48 19.77 -35.00
C LYS A 103 -17.99 19.74 -34.66
N ASP A 104 -17.63 20.06 -33.42
CA ASP A 104 -16.26 20.13 -32.94
C ASP A 104 -15.90 18.96 -32.01
N VAL A 105 -16.72 17.92 -31.92
CA VAL A 105 -16.47 16.74 -31.07
C VAL A 105 -16.36 15.47 -31.90
N VAL A 106 -15.34 14.66 -31.62
CA VAL A 106 -15.17 13.34 -32.19
C VAL A 106 -15.09 12.27 -31.10
N MET A 107 -15.84 11.19 -31.26
CA MET A 107 -15.70 9.98 -30.45
C MET A 107 -14.94 8.90 -31.20
N LEU A 108 -13.96 8.29 -30.52
CA LEU A 108 -13.14 7.22 -31.05
C LEU A 108 -13.44 5.92 -30.30
N GLU A 109 -13.72 4.85 -31.04
CA GLU A 109 -13.88 3.50 -30.51
C GLU A 109 -12.90 2.56 -31.21
N GLN A 110 -12.16 1.78 -30.42
CA GLN A 110 -11.14 0.86 -30.91
C GLN A 110 -11.71 -0.38 -31.62
N GLY A 111 -12.93 -0.78 -31.28
CA GLY A 111 -13.67 -1.85 -31.96
C GLY A 111 -14.96 -1.28 -32.53
N ARG A 112 -16.09 -1.72 -31.96
CA ARG A 112 -17.43 -1.24 -32.31
C ARG A 112 -18.09 -0.55 -31.12
N ILE A 113 -18.99 0.39 -31.39
CA ILE A 113 -19.82 1.06 -30.39
C ILE A 113 -20.57 0.00 -29.59
N GLY A 114 -20.53 0.16 -28.27
CA GLY A 114 -21.09 -0.82 -27.37
C GLY A 114 -20.35 -2.16 -27.36
N GLY A 115 -19.17 -2.34 -27.97
CA GLY A 115 -18.51 -3.64 -28.06
C GLY A 115 -18.01 -4.27 -26.75
N ALA A 116 -18.10 -3.57 -25.60
CA ALA A 116 -17.62 -4.03 -24.30
C ALA A 116 -18.78 -4.34 -23.33
N SER A 117 -18.65 -4.04 -22.04
CA SER A 117 -19.65 -4.41 -21.01
C SER A 117 -20.92 -3.55 -21.00
N SER A 118 -20.95 -2.39 -21.68
CA SER A 118 -22.00 -1.38 -21.49
C SER A 118 -23.42 -1.81 -21.91
N TRP A 119 -23.57 -2.57 -23.00
CA TRP A 119 -24.88 -3.01 -23.50
C TRP A 119 -25.47 -4.20 -22.74
N ARG A 120 -24.62 -4.97 -22.05
CA ARG A 120 -25.01 -6.16 -21.30
C ARG A 120 -25.39 -5.85 -19.84
N GLY A 121 -25.42 -4.57 -19.47
CA GLY A 121 -25.73 -4.13 -18.11
C GLY A 121 -27.17 -4.43 -17.69
N SER A 122 -27.44 -4.34 -16.38
CA SER A 122 -28.79 -4.59 -15.83
C SER A 122 -29.85 -3.60 -16.32
N GLY A 123 -29.44 -2.41 -16.75
CA GLY A 123 -30.35 -1.36 -17.23
C GLY A 123 -31.10 -0.62 -16.12
N PHE A 124 -30.81 -0.90 -14.84
CA PHE A 124 -31.42 -0.16 -13.73
C PHE A 124 -31.18 1.34 -13.86
N LEU A 125 -32.21 2.13 -13.58
CA LEU A 125 -32.17 3.58 -13.59
C LEU A 125 -32.92 4.12 -12.36
N GLY A 126 -32.33 5.15 -11.75
CA GLY A 126 -32.75 5.66 -10.43
C GLY A 126 -32.02 4.97 -9.28
N GLY A 127 -32.67 4.92 -8.13
CA GLY A 127 -32.14 4.39 -6.88
C GLY A 127 -31.68 5.46 -5.91
N VAL A 128 -31.53 5.04 -4.66
CA VAL A 128 -31.07 5.90 -3.57
C VAL A 128 -29.60 5.59 -3.26
N LYS A 129 -28.76 6.61 -3.24
CA LYS A 129 -27.35 6.58 -2.84
C LYS A 129 -27.15 7.45 -1.62
N LEU A 130 -26.07 7.17 -0.88
CA LEU A 130 -25.80 7.83 0.39
C LEU A 130 -25.14 9.21 0.22
N THR A 131 -24.62 9.53 -0.98
CA THR A 131 -24.00 10.83 -1.26
C THR A 131 -24.88 11.68 -2.18
N GLN A 132 -24.87 12.99 -1.93
CA GLN A 132 -25.58 14.00 -2.73
C GLN A 132 -25.19 14.00 -4.23
N PRO A 133 -23.89 13.96 -4.60
CA PRO A 133 -23.50 13.96 -6.01
C PRO A 133 -24.00 12.74 -6.79
N GLU A 134 -23.90 11.55 -6.19
CA GLU A 134 -24.41 10.33 -6.82
C GLU A 134 -25.92 10.38 -7.00
N MET A 135 -26.67 10.87 -6.00
CA MET A 135 -28.12 11.05 -6.08
C MET A 135 -28.52 11.93 -7.27
N LYS A 136 -27.90 13.11 -7.40
CA LYS A 136 -28.20 14.05 -8.49
C LYS A 136 -27.89 13.44 -9.86
N ILE A 137 -26.79 12.70 -9.99
CA ILE A 137 -26.41 12.01 -11.22
C ILE A 137 -27.45 10.94 -11.61
N LEU A 138 -27.90 10.12 -10.66
CA LEU A 138 -28.90 9.08 -10.92
C LEU A 138 -30.26 9.68 -11.29
N CYS A 139 -30.69 10.73 -10.58
CA CYS A 139 -31.91 11.46 -10.92
C CYS A 139 -31.85 12.02 -12.35
N LYS A 140 -30.76 12.71 -12.72
CA LYS A 140 -30.55 13.21 -14.09
C LYS A 140 -30.59 12.08 -15.13
N SER A 141 -29.96 10.94 -14.85
CA SER A 141 -29.94 9.79 -15.77
C SER A 141 -31.33 9.22 -16.02
N LYS A 142 -32.12 9.10 -14.94
CA LYS A 142 -33.50 8.65 -15.02
C LYS A 142 -34.37 9.63 -15.81
N THR A 143 -34.30 10.91 -15.46
CA THR A 143 -35.08 11.97 -16.12
C THR A 143 -34.78 11.99 -17.63
N LEU A 144 -33.51 11.89 -18.02
CA LEU A 144 -33.14 11.83 -19.44
C LEU A 144 -33.78 10.63 -20.17
N ALA A 145 -33.77 9.43 -19.57
CA ALA A 145 -34.37 8.26 -20.19
C ALA A 145 -35.90 8.39 -20.36
N GLN A 146 -36.56 8.98 -19.36
CA GLN A 146 -38.00 9.29 -19.41
C GLN A 146 -38.30 10.33 -20.50
N GLU A 147 -37.59 11.47 -20.51
CA GLU A 147 -37.79 12.55 -21.48
C GLU A 147 -37.59 12.08 -22.92
N LEU A 148 -36.56 11.27 -23.17
CA LEU A 148 -36.32 10.68 -24.49
C LEU A 148 -37.41 9.67 -24.89
N SER A 149 -37.90 8.88 -23.93
CA SER A 149 -39.03 7.97 -24.16
C SER A 149 -40.32 8.73 -24.48
N ASP A 150 -40.59 9.81 -23.76
CA ASP A 150 -41.77 10.68 -23.95
C ASP A 150 -41.71 11.42 -25.30
N ALA A 151 -40.50 11.74 -25.76
CA ALA A 151 -40.24 12.27 -27.09
C ALA A 151 -40.38 11.22 -28.23
N GLY A 152 -40.70 9.97 -27.90
CA GLY A 152 -40.94 8.90 -28.87
C GLY A 152 -39.70 8.13 -29.31
N HIS A 153 -38.56 8.29 -28.61
CA HIS A 153 -37.39 7.47 -28.87
C HIS A 153 -37.48 6.12 -28.15
N ASP A 154 -37.02 5.05 -28.80
CA ASP A 154 -36.98 3.72 -28.19
C ASP A 154 -35.77 3.61 -27.25
N THR A 155 -35.99 3.91 -25.97
CA THR A 155 -34.97 3.78 -24.90
C THR A 155 -35.13 2.48 -24.10
N GLY A 156 -36.20 1.72 -24.36
CA GLY A 156 -36.60 0.58 -23.52
C GLY A 156 -36.97 0.96 -22.08
N TRP A 157 -37.26 2.24 -21.82
CA TRP A 157 -37.61 2.73 -20.49
C TRP A 157 -38.92 2.11 -19.98
N LYS A 158 -38.90 1.60 -18.75
CA LYS A 158 -40.05 1.10 -18.01
C LYS A 158 -39.95 1.55 -16.56
N GLN A 159 -40.94 2.32 -16.11
CA GLN A 159 -41.07 2.71 -14.70
C GLN A 159 -41.71 1.58 -13.88
N CYS A 160 -40.94 0.52 -13.63
CA CYS A 160 -41.37 -0.64 -12.84
C CYS A 160 -41.12 -0.47 -11.32
N GLY A 161 -40.44 0.60 -10.92
CA GLY A 161 -39.97 0.85 -9.56
C GLY A 161 -38.87 -0.11 -9.09
N GLY A 162 -38.24 0.24 -7.97
CA GLY A 162 -37.12 -0.46 -7.36
C GLY A 162 -37.46 -1.01 -5.99
N LEU A 163 -37.29 -2.32 -5.81
CA LEU A 163 -37.60 -3.04 -4.57
C LEU A 163 -36.32 -3.64 -3.95
N HIS A 164 -35.87 -3.05 -2.84
CA HIS A 164 -34.70 -3.50 -2.10
C HIS A 164 -35.13 -4.31 -0.87
N LEU A 165 -34.68 -5.55 -0.76
CA LEU A 165 -35.11 -6.47 0.29
C LEU A 165 -34.20 -6.41 1.53
N ALA A 166 -34.77 -6.66 2.71
CA ALA A 166 -34.02 -6.76 3.95
C ALA A 166 -34.34 -8.06 4.68
N ARG A 167 -33.31 -8.90 4.86
CA ARG A 167 -33.37 -10.15 5.64
C ARG A 167 -33.01 -9.92 7.12
N SER A 168 -32.52 -8.73 7.47
CA SER A 168 -32.09 -8.39 8.82
C SER A 168 -32.61 -7.03 9.30
N ARG A 169 -32.69 -6.87 10.63
CA ARG A 169 -33.02 -5.58 11.26
C ARG A 169 -31.97 -4.51 10.99
N GLU A 170 -30.70 -4.90 10.93
CA GLU A 170 -29.58 -4.01 10.59
C GLU A 170 -29.74 -3.41 9.19
N ARG A 171 -30.21 -4.20 8.21
CA ARG A 171 -30.51 -3.72 6.86
C ARG A 171 -31.71 -2.77 6.83
N ILE A 172 -32.75 -3.02 7.64
CA ILE A 172 -33.87 -2.06 7.79
C ILE A 172 -33.37 -0.71 8.34
N THR A 173 -32.45 -0.72 9.31
CA THR A 173 -31.82 0.53 9.81
C THR A 173 -31.05 1.25 8.69
N HIS A 174 -30.30 0.51 7.86
CA HIS A 174 -29.67 1.06 6.67
C HIS A 174 -30.70 1.70 5.72
N PHE A 175 -31.82 1.04 5.45
CA PHE A 175 -32.89 1.58 4.61
C PHE A 175 -33.59 2.81 5.21
N ARG A 176 -33.71 2.90 6.54
CA ARG A 176 -34.20 4.13 7.20
C ARG A 176 -33.27 5.31 6.95
N LYS A 177 -31.94 5.10 6.98
CA LYS A 177 -30.96 6.12 6.61
C LYS A 177 -31.09 6.52 5.13
N MET A 178 -31.24 5.54 4.24
CA MET A 178 -31.48 5.81 2.81
C MET A 178 -32.77 6.61 2.59
N LYS A 179 -33.86 6.22 3.27
CA LYS A 179 -35.14 6.94 3.25
C LYS A 179 -34.98 8.40 3.66
N ALA A 180 -34.31 8.68 4.78
CA ALA A 180 -34.09 10.05 5.25
C ALA A 180 -33.33 10.91 4.22
N ILE A 181 -32.33 10.33 3.54
CA ILE A 181 -31.58 11.01 2.47
C ILE A 181 -32.47 11.22 1.23
N ALA A 182 -33.25 10.22 0.85
CA ALA A 182 -34.16 10.31 -0.30
C ALA A 182 -35.23 11.39 -0.08
N GLU A 183 -35.87 11.42 1.09
CA GLU A 183 -36.88 12.44 1.44
C GLU A 183 -36.27 13.85 1.45
N ALA A 184 -35.06 14.02 1.99
CA ALA A 184 -34.34 15.30 1.94
C ALA A 184 -34.02 15.77 0.52
N ASN A 185 -34.01 14.87 -0.46
CA ASN A 185 -33.80 15.16 -1.89
C ASN A 185 -35.09 15.10 -2.72
N GLY A 186 -36.27 15.04 -2.07
CA GLY A 186 -37.56 15.02 -2.76
C GLY A 186 -37.84 13.71 -3.53
N THR A 187 -37.15 12.61 -3.19
CA THR A 187 -37.39 11.29 -3.80
C THR A 187 -38.40 10.51 -2.97
N GLU A 188 -39.55 10.21 -3.57
CA GLU A 188 -40.60 9.37 -2.98
C GLU A 188 -40.10 7.93 -2.74
N CYS A 189 -40.23 7.46 -1.50
CA CYS A 189 -39.83 6.11 -1.11
C CYS A 189 -40.54 5.62 0.16
N TYR A 190 -40.62 4.29 0.32
CA TYR A 190 -41.38 3.65 1.38
C TYR A 190 -40.60 2.49 1.99
N ILE A 191 -40.79 2.26 3.29
CA ILE A 191 -40.38 1.01 3.93
C ILE A 191 -41.63 0.15 4.06
N LEU A 192 -41.60 -1.05 3.51
CA LEU A 192 -42.74 -1.97 3.49
C LEU A 192 -42.56 -3.11 4.50
N SER A 193 -43.68 -3.59 5.02
CA SER A 193 -43.75 -4.85 5.76
C SER A 193 -43.49 -6.06 4.84
N PRO A 194 -43.14 -7.25 5.36
CA PRO A 194 -43.06 -8.45 4.54
C PRO A 194 -44.37 -8.79 3.80
N GLU A 195 -45.52 -8.54 4.43
CA GLU A 195 -46.85 -8.75 3.84
C GLU A 195 -47.08 -7.80 2.66
N ASP A 196 -46.80 -6.51 2.82
CA ASP A 196 -46.95 -5.54 1.73
C ASP A 196 -45.91 -5.74 0.63
N THR A 197 -44.73 -6.27 0.99
CA THR A 197 -43.70 -6.68 0.03
C THR A 197 -44.22 -7.83 -0.85
N ALA A 198 -44.87 -8.84 -0.26
CA ALA A 198 -45.48 -9.96 -0.99
C ALA A 198 -46.63 -9.52 -1.88
N LYS A 199 -47.46 -8.56 -1.44
CA LYS A 199 -48.50 -7.95 -2.29
C LYS A 199 -47.92 -7.17 -3.47
N LYS A 200 -46.71 -6.60 -3.30
CA LYS A 200 -46.06 -5.77 -4.32
C LYS A 200 -45.39 -6.59 -5.42
N CYS A 201 -44.84 -7.74 -5.06
CA CYS A 201 -44.25 -8.71 -5.98
C CYS A 201 -44.51 -10.10 -5.40
N ASP A 202 -45.43 -10.84 -5.99
CA ASP A 202 -45.93 -12.12 -5.48
C ASP A 202 -45.02 -13.31 -5.84
N ILE A 203 -44.19 -13.17 -6.86
CA ILE A 203 -43.24 -14.20 -7.30
C ILE A 203 -42.01 -14.33 -6.38
N ILE A 204 -41.78 -13.38 -5.47
CA ILE A 204 -40.67 -13.45 -4.52
C ILE A 204 -41.07 -14.21 -3.26
N ASN A 205 -40.18 -15.08 -2.80
CA ASN A 205 -40.25 -15.63 -1.46
C ASN A 205 -40.01 -14.49 -0.46
N THR A 206 -40.89 -14.30 0.52
CA THR A 206 -40.79 -13.25 1.55
C THR A 206 -40.64 -13.79 2.98
N ALA A 207 -40.60 -15.11 3.15
CA ALA A 207 -40.66 -15.77 4.46
C ALA A 207 -39.51 -15.40 5.41
N ASP A 208 -38.33 -15.07 4.87
CA ASP A 208 -37.12 -14.68 5.59
C ASP A 208 -36.96 -13.16 5.74
N LEU A 209 -37.90 -12.36 5.21
CA LEU A 209 -37.76 -10.90 5.18
C LEU A 209 -38.23 -10.27 6.48
N VAL A 210 -37.47 -9.26 6.92
CA VAL A 210 -37.89 -8.33 7.98
C VAL A 210 -38.68 -7.15 7.39
N GLY A 211 -38.45 -6.84 6.12
CA GLY A 211 -39.16 -5.83 5.35
C GLY A 211 -38.46 -5.50 4.04
N SER A 212 -38.84 -4.40 3.40
CA SER A 212 -38.20 -3.93 2.17
C SER A 212 -38.21 -2.39 2.06
N PHE A 213 -37.44 -1.87 1.11
CA PHE A 213 -37.38 -0.46 0.74
C PHE A 213 -37.79 -0.30 -0.72
N TRP A 214 -38.89 0.43 -0.94
CA TRP A 214 -39.57 0.58 -2.21
C TRP A 214 -39.43 2.01 -2.74
N VAL A 215 -39.03 2.14 -4.00
CA VAL A 215 -38.87 3.42 -4.71
C VAL A 215 -39.74 3.36 -5.98
N PRO A 216 -40.95 3.95 -5.98
CA PRO A 216 -41.89 3.81 -7.09
C PRO A 216 -41.42 4.41 -8.40
N ASN A 217 -40.69 5.52 -8.32
CA ASN A 217 -40.24 6.28 -9.49
C ASN A 217 -38.93 5.77 -10.06
N ASP A 218 -38.44 4.61 -9.64
CA ASP A 218 -37.30 3.93 -10.27
C ASP A 218 -37.77 3.09 -11.47
N GLY A 219 -36.80 2.56 -12.23
CA GLY A 219 -37.15 1.70 -13.35
C GLY A 219 -35.94 1.04 -13.99
N VAL A 220 -36.17 0.59 -15.22
CA VAL A 220 -35.18 -0.04 -16.08
C VAL A 220 -35.22 0.61 -17.46
N CYS A 221 -34.09 0.65 -18.14
CA CYS A 221 -33.98 0.90 -19.57
C CYS A 221 -33.32 -0.29 -20.24
N ASP A 222 -33.31 -0.28 -21.57
CA ASP A 222 -32.42 -1.13 -22.34
C ASP A 222 -31.11 -0.34 -22.61
N PRO A 223 -29.97 -0.74 -22.01
CA PRO A 223 -28.71 -0.02 -22.19
C PRO A 223 -28.27 0.09 -23.66
N TYR A 224 -28.56 -0.92 -24.48
CA TYR A 224 -28.22 -0.90 -25.89
C TYR A 224 -29.05 0.18 -26.60
N LYS A 225 -30.37 0.13 -26.45
CA LYS A 225 -31.28 1.07 -27.12
C LYS A 225 -31.06 2.53 -26.69
N LEU A 226 -30.86 2.76 -25.40
CA LEU A 226 -30.56 4.10 -24.89
C LEU A 226 -29.21 4.60 -25.43
N THR A 227 -28.17 3.75 -25.49
CA THR A 227 -26.87 4.12 -26.09
C THR A 227 -27.05 4.56 -27.55
N PHE A 228 -27.73 3.77 -28.38
CA PHE A 228 -27.92 4.10 -29.79
C PHE A 228 -28.84 5.31 -30.02
N THR A 229 -29.82 5.53 -29.14
CA THR A 229 -30.63 6.75 -29.15
C THR A 229 -29.78 7.99 -28.91
N LEU A 230 -28.95 7.98 -27.87
CA LEU A 230 -28.04 9.10 -27.57
C LEU A 230 -27.05 9.34 -28.71
N LEU A 231 -26.52 8.26 -29.31
CA LEU A 231 -25.61 8.32 -30.44
C LEU A 231 -26.27 9.00 -31.64
N LYS A 232 -27.47 8.54 -32.02
CA LYS A 232 -28.23 9.10 -33.14
C LYS A 232 -28.46 10.61 -32.95
N LEU A 233 -28.93 11.00 -31.78
CA LEU A 233 -29.19 12.42 -31.47
C LEU A 233 -27.92 13.27 -31.48
N ALA A 234 -26.78 12.71 -31.07
CA ALA A 234 -25.50 13.40 -31.15
C ALA A 234 -25.03 13.60 -32.60
N LEU A 235 -25.21 12.59 -33.46
CA LEU A 235 -24.89 12.65 -34.90
C LEU A 235 -25.79 13.68 -35.62
N GLU A 236 -27.07 13.77 -35.27
CA GLU A 236 -28.01 14.77 -35.81
C GLU A 236 -27.58 16.22 -35.50
N GLN A 237 -26.84 16.42 -34.42
CA GLN A 237 -26.21 17.71 -34.07
C GLN A 237 -24.80 17.91 -34.65
N GLY A 238 -24.35 17.00 -35.51
CA GLY A 238 -23.09 17.09 -36.25
C GLY A 238 -21.86 16.50 -35.53
N SER A 239 -22.05 15.66 -34.51
CA SER A 239 -20.93 14.96 -33.86
C SER A 239 -20.27 13.96 -34.80
N HIS A 240 -18.96 13.77 -34.64
CA HIS A 240 -18.17 12.80 -35.39
C HIS A 240 -17.94 11.52 -34.59
N VAL A 241 -17.99 10.37 -35.25
CA VAL A 241 -17.81 9.06 -34.60
C VAL A 241 -17.05 8.12 -35.51
N VAL A 242 -15.97 7.55 -34.99
CA VAL A 242 -15.08 6.65 -35.75
C VAL A 242 -14.86 5.35 -34.97
N GLU A 243 -15.31 4.24 -35.56
CA GLU A 243 -15.02 2.88 -35.10
C GLU A 243 -13.68 2.37 -35.65
N GLU A 244 -13.19 1.24 -35.10
CA GLU A 244 -11.91 0.62 -35.45
C GLU A 244 -10.72 1.62 -35.44
N CYS A 245 -10.78 2.58 -34.51
CA CYS A 245 -9.83 3.66 -34.38
C CYS A 245 -9.12 3.56 -33.03
N HIS A 246 -7.90 3.03 -33.05
CA HIS A 246 -7.09 2.85 -31.85
C HIS A 246 -6.34 4.14 -31.53
N LEU A 247 -6.52 4.65 -30.32
CA LEU A 247 -5.64 5.68 -29.76
C LEU A 247 -4.27 5.06 -29.45
N SER A 248 -3.19 5.66 -29.95
CA SER A 248 -1.82 5.19 -29.70
C SER A 248 -1.05 6.13 -28.77
N ARG A 249 -1.28 7.44 -28.87
CA ARG A 249 -0.54 8.45 -28.11
C ARG A 249 -1.36 9.72 -27.87
N ILE A 250 -1.15 10.34 -26.73
CA ILE A 250 -1.68 11.67 -26.38
C ILE A 250 -0.51 12.65 -26.38
N LEU A 251 -0.58 13.67 -27.22
CA LEU A 251 0.45 14.70 -27.36
C LEU A 251 0.18 15.82 -26.37
N VAL A 252 1.22 16.16 -25.61
CA VAL A 252 1.17 17.14 -24.52
C VAL A 252 2.23 18.21 -24.77
N GLN A 253 1.84 19.47 -24.58
CA GLN A 253 2.74 20.61 -24.58
C GLN A 253 2.39 21.51 -23.39
N ASN A 254 3.40 21.91 -22.60
CA ASN A 254 3.21 22.72 -21.39
C ASN A 254 2.15 22.14 -20.44
N GLU A 255 2.21 20.83 -20.18
CA GLU A 255 1.27 20.09 -19.33
C GLU A 255 -0.21 20.20 -19.78
N ARG A 256 -0.45 20.51 -21.06
CA ARG A 256 -1.78 20.57 -21.69
C ARG A 256 -1.85 19.65 -22.89
N VAL A 257 -2.99 19.00 -23.07
CA VAL A 257 -3.28 18.20 -24.28
C VAL A 257 -3.39 19.12 -25.50
N VAL A 258 -2.73 18.73 -26.60
CA VAL A 258 -2.75 19.49 -27.88
C VAL A 258 -3.15 18.67 -29.09
N ALA A 259 -2.99 17.34 -29.02
CA ALA A 259 -3.37 16.44 -30.10
C ALA A 259 -3.41 14.98 -29.62
N VAL A 260 -4.02 14.11 -30.42
CA VAL A 260 -3.99 12.65 -30.26
C VAL A 260 -3.53 11.97 -31.55
N GLU A 261 -2.73 10.92 -31.42
CA GLU A 261 -2.35 10.03 -32.51
C GLU A 261 -3.24 8.78 -32.48
N THR A 262 -3.76 8.40 -33.64
CA THR A 262 -4.62 7.23 -33.80
C THR A 262 -4.15 6.32 -34.95
N SER A 263 -4.68 5.11 -35.04
CA SER A 263 -4.47 4.22 -36.18
C SER A 263 -4.97 4.79 -37.52
N LYS A 264 -5.83 5.81 -37.49
CA LYS A 264 -6.45 6.43 -38.68
C LYS A 264 -6.01 7.88 -38.90
N GLY A 265 -4.94 8.32 -38.23
CA GLY A 265 -4.36 9.66 -38.39
C GLY A 265 -4.30 10.45 -37.09
N MET A 266 -3.74 11.65 -37.18
CA MET A 266 -3.59 12.57 -36.05
C MET A 266 -4.74 13.58 -36.01
N ILE A 267 -5.19 13.91 -34.79
CA ILE A 267 -6.26 14.89 -34.54
C ILE A 267 -5.69 15.96 -33.60
N GLU A 268 -5.64 17.21 -34.04
CA GLU A 268 -5.37 18.34 -33.14
C GLU A 268 -6.59 18.58 -32.24
N CYS A 269 -6.39 18.68 -30.93
CA CYS A 269 -7.50 18.90 -30.00
C CYS A 269 -7.15 19.66 -28.73
N ASP A 270 -8.18 20.32 -28.17
CA ASP A 270 -8.06 21.06 -26.92
C ASP A 270 -8.29 20.19 -25.69
N TYR A 271 -9.22 19.22 -25.79
CA TYR A 271 -9.67 18.36 -24.69
C TYR A 271 -9.67 16.89 -25.08
N ILE A 272 -9.43 16.05 -24.08
CA ILE A 272 -9.67 14.60 -24.16
C ILE A 272 -10.55 14.15 -22.99
N VAL A 273 -11.52 13.28 -23.27
CA VAL A 273 -12.34 12.61 -22.25
C VAL A 273 -12.12 11.11 -22.35
N ASN A 274 -11.39 10.58 -21.37
CA ASN A 274 -11.09 9.15 -21.27
C ASN A 274 -12.29 8.40 -20.67
N THR A 275 -13.12 7.84 -21.53
CA THR A 275 -14.26 6.96 -21.20
C THR A 275 -13.97 5.51 -21.53
N GLY A 276 -12.69 5.12 -21.59
CA GLY A 276 -12.24 3.82 -22.09
C GLY A 276 -12.54 2.62 -21.20
N GLY A 277 -13.37 2.76 -20.17
CA GLY A 277 -13.82 1.66 -19.31
C GLY A 277 -12.66 0.86 -18.72
N LEU A 278 -12.54 -0.40 -19.15
CA LEU A 278 -11.45 -1.32 -18.77
C LEU A 278 -10.07 -0.74 -19.08
N TRP A 279 -9.93 -0.08 -20.23
CA TRP A 279 -8.68 0.46 -20.74
C TRP A 279 -8.38 1.88 -20.24
N ALA A 280 -9.21 2.46 -19.36
CA ALA A 280 -9.00 3.84 -18.90
C ALA A 280 -7.60 4.05 -18.29
N ARG A 281 -7.08 3.05 -17.57
CA ARG A 281 -5.70 3.05 -17.05
C ARG A 281 -4.65 2.99 -18.16
N ASN A 282 -4.85 2.15 -19.17
CA ASN A 282 -3.94 2.02 -20.32
C ASN A 282 -3.89 3.30 -21.16
N ILE A 283 -5.05 3.93 -21.39
CA ILE A 283 -5.16 5.21 -22.09
C ILE A 283 -4.41 6.30 -21.32
N GLY A 284 -4.51 6.33 -19.99
CA GLY A 284 -3.74 7.26 -19.16
C GLY A 284 -2.22 7.15 -19.37
N HIS A 285 -1.72 5.93 -19.57
CA HIS A 285 -0.30 5.66 -19.84
C HIS A 285 0.16 6.07 -21.25
N MET A 286 -0.73 6.50 -22.15
CA MET A 286 -0.39 6.97 -23.50
C MET A 286 0.05 8.45 -23.54
N SER A 287 0.10 9.10 -22.38
CA SER A 287 0.55 10.49 -22.22
C SER A 287 1.90 10.55 -21.48
N GLU A 288 2.64 11.64 -21.67
CA GLU A 288 3.86 11.96 -20.95
C GLU A 288 3.73 13.37 -20.33
N PRO A 289 3.70 13.52 -18.99
CA PRO A 289 3.73 12.46 -17.98
C PRO A 289 2.47 11.57 -18.02
N PRO A 290 2.56 10.30 -17.58
CA PRO A 290 1.44 9.37 -17.61
C PRO A 290 0.37 9.74 -16.58
N VAL A 291 -0.87 9.82 -17.06
CA VAL A 291 -2.08 9.98 -16.23
C VAL A 291 -2.38 8.70 -15.46
N LYS A 292 -2.68 8.84 -14.18
CA LYS A 292 -2.89 7.71 -13.26
C LYS A 292 -4.37 7.51 -12.96
N VAL A 293 -4.98 6.50 -13.59
CA VAL A 293 -6.37 6.12 -13.34
C VAL A 293 -6.42 4.83 -12.50
N PRO A 294 -6.74 4.90 -11.19
CA PRO A 294 -6.65 3.75 -10.27
C PRO A 294 -7.85 2.80 -10.41
N VAL A 295 -7.90 2.09 -11.53
CA VAL A 295 -8.92 1.08 -11.83
C VAL A 295 -8.31 -0.28 -12.14
N HIS A 296 -9.05 -1.33 -11.78
CA HIS A 296 -8.72 -2.70 -12.13
C HIS A 296 -10.01 -3.47 -12.45
N PRO A 297 -9.98 -4.36 -13.46
CA PRO A 297 -11.13 -5.19 -13.78
C PRO A 297 -11.32 -6.38 -12.83
N ALA A 298 -12.59 -6.72 -12.59
CA ALA A 298 -13.05 -7.97 -12.02
C ALA A 298 -14.13 -8.61 -12.91
N GLU A 299 -14.22 -9.94 -12.84
CA GLU A 299 -15.28 -10.73 -13.47
C GLU A 299 -16.63 -10.32 -12.87
N HIS A 300 -17.68 -10.31 -13.70
CA HIS A 300 -19.04 -9.95 -13.32
C HIS A 300 -20.03 -10.77 -14.13
N TYR A 301 -21.00 -11.37 -13.43
CA TYR A 301 -21.88 -12.39 -14.00
C TYR A 301 -23.32 -11.93 -14.12
N PHE A 302 -23.97 -12.33 -15.21
CA PHE A 302 -25.42 -12.20 -15.37
C PHE A 302 -26.01 -13.34 -16.18
N LEU A 303 -27.18 -13.76 -15.74
CA LEU A 303 -27.95 -14.88 -16.23
C LEU A 303 -29.19 -14.36 -16.95
N TYR A 304 -29.40 -14.84 -18.17
CA TYR A 304 -30.66 -14.69 -18.89
C TYR A 304 -31.43 -16.00 -18.88
N THR A 305 -32.74 -15.91 -18.68
CA THR A 305 -33.66 -17.01 -18.92
C THR A 305 -34.39 -16.79 -20.24
N GLN A 306 -34.91 -17.87 -20.81
CA GLN A 306 -35.93 -17.76 -21.85
C GLN A 306 -37.22 -17.20 -21.26
N LYS A 307 -38.18 -16.88 -22.14
CA LYS A 307 -39.53 -16.43 -21.75
C LYS A 307 -40.17 -17.48 -20.84
N LEU A 308 -40.78 -17.00 -19.75
CA LEU A 308 -41.50 -17.80 -18.78
C LEU A 308 -42.94 -17.28 -18.67
N ASP A 309 -43.91 -18.18 -18.68
CA ASP A 309 -45.31 -17.78 -18.59
C ASP A 309 -45.65 -17.20 -17.21
N GLY A 310 -46.48 -16.16 -17.19
CA GLY A 310 -46.94 -15.52 -15.94
C GLY A 310 -45.99 -14.48 -15.36
N ILE A 311 -44.92 -14.07 -16.06
CA ILE A 311 -44.06 -12.96 -15.63
C ILE A 311 -44.66 -11.62 -16.05
N ASP A 312 -44.93 -10.76 -15.07
CA ASP A 312 -45.44 -9.40 -15.29
C ASP A 312 -44.34 -8.51 -15.93
N PRO A 313 -44.57 -7.93 -17.12
CA PRO A 313 -43.63 -7.02 -17.78
C PRO A 313 -43.28 -5.74 -17.00
N ILE A 314 -44.06 -5.38 -15.97
CA ILE A 314 -43.83 -4.20 -15.10
C ILE A 314 -43.48 -4.59 -13.66
N MET A 315 -43.13 -5.86 -13.40
CA MET A 315 -42.69 -6.28 -12.07
C MET A 315 -41.52 -5.41 -11.56
N PRO A 316 -41.46 -5.13 -10.26
CA PRO A 316 -40.35 -4.40 -9.67
C PRO A 316 -38.96 -4.93 -10.04
N ALA A 317 -38.02 -4.01 -10.23
CA ALA A 317 -36.60 -4.33 -10.22
C ALA A 317 -36.19 -4.74 -8.80
N ILE A 318 -35.85 -6.01 -8.61
CA ILE A 318 -35.54 -6.59 -7.30
C ILE A 318 -34.05 -6.50 -7.02
N ARG A 319 -33.71 -6.07 -5.80
CA ARG A 319 -32.37 -6.18 -5.23
C ARG A 319 -32.48 -6.87 -3.88
N ASP A 320 -31.70 -7.91 -3.69
CA ASP A 320 -31.54 -8.58 -2.39
C ASP A 320 -30.09 -8.42 -1.95
N PRO A 321 -29.76 -7.30 -1.26
CA PRO A 321 -28.39 -7.03 -0.83
C PRO A 321 -27.84 -8.07 0.13
N ASP A 322 -28.69 -8.69 0.95
CA ASP A 322 -28.25 -9.70 1.93
C ASP A 322 -27.93 -11.04 1.24
N GLY A 323 -28.60 -11.34 0.11
CA GLY A 323 -28.24 -12.43 -0.81
C GLY A 323 -27.19 -12.08 -1.86
N ASN A 324 -26.74 -10.82 -1.92
CA ASN A 324 -25.84 -10.27 -2.94
C ASN A 324 -26.31 -10.38 -4.40
N ILE A 325 -27.62 -10.33 -4.65
CA ILE A 325 -28.20 -10.52 -5.99
C ILE A 325 -29.12 -9.37 -6.40
N TYR A 326 -29.33 -9.22 -7.71
CA TYR A 326 -30.33 -8.38 -8.32
C TYR A 326 -30.99 -9.06 -9.51
N MET A 327 -32.22 -8.67 -9.80
CA MET A 327 -33.07 -9.34 -10.78
C MET A 327 -34.07 -8.36 -11.38
N ARG A 328 -34.44 -8.56 -12.64
CA ARG A 328 -35.58 -7.88 -13.27
C ARG A 328 -36.20 -8.76 -14.34
N GLU A 329 -37.42 -8.43 -14.74
CA GLU A 329 -37.99 -8.93 -15.99
C GLU A 329 -37.14 -8.48 -17.17
N PHE A 330 -36.95 -9.36 -18.15
CA PHE A 330 -36.39 -9.04 -19.46
C PHE A 330 -36.94 -9.97 -20.54
N ASN A 331 -37.63 -9.41 -21.53
CA ASN A 331 -38.23 -10.11 -22.66
C ASN A 331 -39.16 -11.28 -22.26
N GLY A 332 -39.93 -11.09 -21.19
CA GLY A 332 -40.83 -12.10 -20.62
C GLY A 332 -40.11 -13.20 -19.83
N GLY A 333 -38.79 -13.11 -19.66
CA GLY A 333 -37.98 -13.92 -18.76
C GLY A 333 -37.32 -13.05 -17.69
N PHE A 334 -36.13 -13.46 -17.24
CA PHE A 334 -35.35 -12.74 -16.24
C PHE A 334 -33.95 -12.37 -16.73
N LEU A 335 -33.48 -11.19 -16.30
CA LEU A 335 -32.06 -10.83 -16.24
C LEU A 335 -31.67 -10.78 -14.76
N CYS A 336 -30.77 -11.67 -14.35
CA CYS A 336 -30.31 -11.78 -12.96
C CYS A 336 -28.79 -11.63 -12.87
N GLY A 337 -28.28 -11.02 -11.82
CA GLY A 337 -26.84 -10.96 -11.55
C GLY A 337 -26.59 -10.69 -10.08
N GLY A 338 -25.33 -10.49 -9.70
CA GLY A 338 -24.99 -10.23 -8.32
C GLY A 338 -23.53 -9.82 -8.15
N PHE A 339 -23.11 -9.64 -6.91
CA PHE A 339 -21.73 -9.34 -6.56
C PHE A 339 -21.29 -10.28 -5.45
N GLU A 340 -20.52 -11.30 -5.79
CA GLU A 340 -19.94 -12.17 -4.79
C GLU A 340 -19.07 -11.40 -3.79
N LYS A 341 -18.98 -11.92 -2.56
CA LYS A 341 -18.17 -11.28 -1.50
C LYS A 341 -16.70 -11.14 -1.90
N TRP A 342 -16.18 -12.15 -2.59
CA TRP A 342 -14.81 -12.22 -3.06
C TRP A 342 -14.77 -12.37 -4.57
N ALA A 343 -14.52 -11.26 -5.25
CA ALA A 343 -14.52 -11.19 -6.70
C ALA A 343 -13.23 -11.71 -7.30
N LYS A 344 -13.36 -12.29 -8.49
CA LYS A 344 -12.23 -12.76 -9.29
C LYS A 344 -11.71 -11.62 -10.16
N PRO A 345 -10.41 -11.24 -10.07
CA PRO A 345 -9.83 -10.30 -11.01
C PRO A 345 -9.88 -10.88 -12.43
N SER A 346 -10.35 -10.12 -13.42
CA SER A 346 -10.46 -10.64 -14.80
C SER A 346 -9.09 -10.95 -15.42
N PHE A 347 -8.07 -10.18 -15.05
CA PHE A 347 -6.72 -10.29 -15.61
C PHE A 347 -5.68 -10.02 -14.52
N GLU A 348 -4.60 -10.79 -14.45
CA GLU A 348 -3.55 -10.56 -13.44
C GLU A 348 -2.52 -9.50 -13.83
N LYS A 349 -2.36 -9.21 -15.14
CA LYS A 349 -1.32 -8.31 -15.65
C LYS A 349 -1.78 -7.41 -16.78
N GLU A 350 -1.99 -7.97 -17.97
CA GLU A 350 -2.26 -7.22 -19.20
C GLU A 350 -3.71 -7.39 -19.63
N LEU A 351 -4.31 -6.30 -20.09
CA LEU A 351 -5.64 -6.33 -20.68
C LEU A 351 -5.56 -6.83 -22.12
N PRO A 352 -6.56 -7.55 -22.61
CA PRO A 352 -6.63 -7.97 -24.00
C PRO A 352 -6.73 -6.77 -24.95
N GLY A 353 -6.00 -6.85 -26.07
CA GLY A 353 -6.07 -5.89 -27.16
C GLY A 353 -7.18 -6.21 -28.17
N ALA A 354 -7.20 -7.44 -28.69
CA ALA A 354 -8.16 -7.87 -29.71
C ALA A 354 -9.57 -8.07 -29.14
N TYR A 355 -10.61 -7.92 -29.97
CA TYR A 355 -12.01 -8.05 -29.56
C TYR A 355 -12.36 -9.45 -29.05
N GLN A 356 -11.92 -10.48 -29.76
CA GLN A 356 -12.18 -11.89 -29.45
C GLN A 356 -11.60 -12.34 -28.10
N ASP A 357 -10.53 -11.68 -27.64
CA ASP A 357 -9.85 -12.01 -26.38
C ASP A 357 -10.49 -11.31 -25.16
N ARG A 358 -11.59 -10.56 -25.37
CA ARG A 358 -12.31 -9.81 -24.33
C ARG A 358 -13.45 -10.60 -23.69
N GLU A 359 -13.93 -11.66 -24.34
CA GLU A 359 -15.00 -12.50 -23.79
C GLU A 359 -14.42 -13.47 -22.76
N LEU A 360 -14.99 -13.46 -21.56
CA LEU A 360 -14.62 -14.39 -20.50
C LEU A 360 -15.53 -15.62 -20.59
N LEU A 361 -14.96 -16.79 -20.30
CA LEU A 361 -15.72 -18.04 -20.27
C LEU A 361 -16.69 -18.04 -19.08
N GLU A 362 -17.81 -18.74 -19.24
CA GLU A 362 -18.75 -19.01 -18.16
C GLU A 362 -18.05 -19.76 -17.02
N ASP A 363 -18.30 -19.33 -15.77
CA ASP A 363 -17.75 -19.94 -14.56
C ASP A 363 -18.93 -20.28 -13.62
N TRP A 364 -19.53 -21.44 -13.86
CA TRP A 364 -20.74 -21.88 -13.15
C TRP A 364 -20.49 -22.15 -11.67
N ASP A 365 -19.30 -22.64 -11.31
CA ASP A 365 -18.93 -22.94 -9.93
C ASP A 365 -18.84 -21.65 -9.11
N HIS A 366 -18.18 -20.62 -9.66
CA HIS A 366 -18.09 -19.32 -9.00
C HIS A 366 -19.45 -18.60 -8.96
N PHE A 367 -20.27 -18.74 -10.01
CA PHE A 367 -21.63 -18.17 -10.06
C PHE A 367 -22.65 -18.88 -9.13
N PHE A 368 -22.40 -20.14 -8.78
CA PHE A 368 -23.37 -20.99 -8.07
C PHE A 368 -23.86 -20.39 -6.75
N VAL A 369 -23.00 -19.69 -6.02
CA VAL A 369 -23.38 -19.03 -4.75
C VAL A 369 -24.48 -18.00 -4.94
N MET A 370 -24.47 -17.26 -6.04
CA MET A 370 -25.51 -16.29 -6.39
C MET A 370 -26.74 -16.98 -6.96
N LEU A 371 -26.56 -17.99 -7.83
CA LEU A 371 -27.67 -18.75 -8.40
C LEU A 371 -28.55 -19.37 -7.30
N LYS A 372 -27.94 -19.93 -6.25
CA LYS A 372 -28.66 -20.49 -5.10
C LYS A 372 -29.56 -19.45 -4.43
N GLU A 373 -29.05 -18.23 -4.23
CA GLU A 373 -29.83 -17.13 -3.67
C GLU A 373 -30.94 -16.66 -4.62
N MET A 374 -30.70 -16.65 -5.94
CA MET A 374 -31.73 -16.29 -6.94
C MET A 374 -32.89 -17.29 -6.93
N LEU A 375 -32.60 -18.60 -6.95
CA LEU A 375 -33.61 -19.66 -6.92
C LEU A 375 -34.36 -19.72 -5.58
N PHE A 376 -33.72 -19.30 -4.49
CA PHE A 376 -34.37 -19.13 -3.19
C PHE A 376 -35.31 -17.93 -3.19
N ARG A 377 -34.85 -16.78 -3.72
CA ARG A 377 -35.62 -15.53 -3.70
C ARG A 377 -36.78 -15.54 -4.68
N VAL A 378 -36.63 -16.12 -5.86
CA VAL A 378 -37.68 -16.21 -6.89
C VAL A 378 -37.91 -17.69 -7.24
N PRO A 379 -38.74 -18.41 -6.47
CA PRO A 379 -38.91 -19.86 -6.64
C PRO A 379 -39.36 -20.29 -8.04
N VAL A 380 -40.13 -19.45 -8.74
CA VAL A 380 -40.61 -19.73 -10.11
C VAL A 380 -39.47 -19.89 -11.12
N MET A 381 -38.29 -19.29 -10.85
CA MET A 381 -37.10 -19.48 -11.69
C MET A 381 -36.58 -20.91 -11.74
N LYS A 382 -36.94 -21.78 -10.79
CA LYS A 382 -36.57 -23.21 -10.85
C LYS A 382 -37.15 -23.93 -12.06
N ASN A 383 -38.21 -23.37 -12.64
CA ASN A 383 -38.87 -23.90 -13.84
C ASN A 383 -38.40 -23.16 -15.12
N ALA A 384 -37.53 -22.16 -15.00
CA ALA A 384 -37.08 -21.38 -16.14
C ALA A 384 -36.11 -22.19 -17.00
N VAL A 385 -36.27 -22.11 -18.32
CA VAL A 385 -35.27 -22.62 -19.25
C VAL A 385 -34.11 -21.62 -19.29
N LEU A 386 -32.91 -22.14 -19.09
CA LEU A 386 -31.68 -21.35 -19.18
C LEU A 386 -31.55 -20.75 -20.59
N GLY A 387 -31.31 -19.44 -20.66
CA GLY A 387 -30.91 -18.77 -21.88
C GLY A 387 -29.39 -18.82 -22.02
N ARG A 388 -28.69 -17.98 -21.24
CA ARG A 388 -27.22 -17.91 -21.24
C ARG A 388 -26.70 -17.30 -19.95
N LEU A 389 -25.57 -17.82 -19.45
CA LEU A 389 -24.76 -17.16 -18.45
C LEU A 389 -23.70 -16.34 -19.18
N TYR A 390 -23.51 -15.09 -18.78
CA TYR A 390 -22.43 -14.26 -19.27
C TYR A 390 -21.45 -13.98 -18.16
N ASN A 391 -20.17 -14.09 -18.49
CA ASN A 391 -19.09 -13.58 -17.69
C ASN A 391 -18.48 -12.38 -18.43
N THR A 392 -18.47 -11.22 -17.78
CA THR A 392 -17.93 -9.99 -18.35
C THR A 392 -16.90 -9.37 -17.45
N SER A 393 -16.03 -8.55 -18.02
CA SER A 393 -15.09 -7.76 -17.24
C SER A 393 -15.67 -6.38 -16.93
N CYS A 394 -15.62 -5.99 -15.66
CA CYS A 394 -16.08 -4.69 -15.16
C CYS A 394 -14.93 -3.97 -14.43
N ALA A 395 -14.68 -2.71 -14.77
CA ALA A 395 -13.66 -1.89 -14.10
C ALA A 395 -14.18 -1.34 -12.77
N PHE A 396 -13.43 -1.61 -11.69
CA PHE A 396 -13.67 -1.07 -10.37
C PHE A 396 -12.52 -0.15 -9.97
N SER A 397 -12.86 0.94 -9.27
CA SER A 397 -11.88 1.82 -8.62
C SER A 397 -11.42 1.22 -7.29
N ALA A 398 -10.26 1.68 -6.82
CA ALA A 398 -9.67 1.21 -5.55
C ALA A 398 -10.55 1.44 -4.31
N ASP A 399 -11.47 2.40 -4.34
CA ASP A 399 -12.31 2.81 -3.21
C ASP A 399 -13.79 2.48 -3.40
N HIS A 400 -14.14 1.70 -4.43
CA HIS A 400 -15.53 1.44 -4.79
C HIS A 400 -16.33 2.74 -5.02
N ARG A 401 -15.76 3.80 -5.58
CA ARG A 401 -16.51 5.01 -6.02
C ARG A 401 -16.18 5.38 -7.46
N TRP A 402 -17.08 6.06 -8.16
CA TRP A 402 -16.82 6.48 -9.54
C TRP A 402 -15.63 7.44 -9.62
N ILE A 403 -14.90 7.42 -10.73
CA ILE A 403 -13.77 8.32 -10.98
C ILE A 403 -14.16 9.26 -12.11
N LEU A 404 -14.33 10.54 -11.78
CA LEU A 404 -14.81 11.60 -12.67
C LEU A 404 -13.83 12.79 -12.61
N GLY A 405 -13.81 13.63 -13.64
CA GLY A 405 -13.17 14.95 -13.59
C GLY A 405 -11.80 15.06 -14.24
N MET A 406 -11.22 16.26 -14.11
CA MET A 406 -9.95 16.63 -14.74
C MET A 406 -8.76 16.12 -13.93
N VAL A 407 -7.82 15.46 -14.63
CA VAL A 407 -6.66 14.79 -14.01
C VAL A 407 -5.67 15.80 -13.39
N PRO A 408 -4.93 15.41 -12.34
CA PRO A 408 -3.95 16.30 -11.71
C PRO A 408 -2.68 16.48 -12.54
N GLU A 409 -2.35 15.55 -13.44
CA GLU A 409 -1.12 15.60 -14.23
C GLU A 409 -1.18 16.55 -15.43
N LEU A 410 -2.36 16.76 -16.01
CA LEU A 410 -2.54 17.44 -17.29
C LEU A 410 -3.79 18.34 -17.29
N THR A 411 -3.68 19.49 -17.94
CA THR A 411 -4.82 20.38 -18.21
C THR A 411 -5.61 19.86 -19.42
N ASN A 412 -6.93 19.99 -19.35
CA ASN A 412 -7.90 19.55 -20.38
C ASN A 412 -7.98 18.04 -20.64
N TYR A 413 -7.44 17.22 -19.74
CA TYR A 413 -7.66 15.77 -19.75
C TYR A 413 -8.67 15.40 -18.67
N PHE A 414 -9.83 14.87 -19.08
CA PHE A 414 -10.87 14.35 -18.21
C PHE A 414 -10.90 12.83 -18.20
N VAL A 415 -11.27 12.23 -17.06
CA VAL A 415 -11.43 10.79 -16.89
C VAL A 415 -12.84 10.48 -16.40
N VAL A 416 -13.41 9.40 -16.95
CA VAL A 416 -14.66 8.80 -16.49
C VAL A 416 -14.47 7.28 -16.44
N ALA A 417 -14.22 6.74 -15.24
CA ALA A 417 -13.82 5.34 -15.06
C ALA A 417 -14.30 4.75 -13.71
N GLY A 418 -14.10 3.44 -13.53
CA GLY A 418 -14.36 2.76 -12.25
C GLY A 418 -15.84 2.75 -11.83
N LEU A 419 -16.76 2.56 -12.79
CA LEU A 419 -18.20 2.77 -12.58
C LEU A 419 -18.93 1.65 -11.82
N ARG A 420 -18.21 0.64 -11.31
CA ARG A 420 -18.74 -0.45 -10.43
C ARG A 420 -19.91 -1.22 -11.02
N SER A 421 -19.87 -1.54 -12.31
CA SER A 421 -21.01 -2.12 -13.05
C SER A 421 -22.31 -1.28 -13.00
N GLY A 422 -22.27 -0.05 -12.49
CA GLY A 422 -23.39 0.91 -12.43
C GLY A 422 -23.34 1.95 -13.53
N GLY A 423 -22.46 1.78 -14.53
CA GLY A 423 -22.28 2.76 -15.62
C GLY A 423 -23.58 3.03 -16.37
N SER A 424 -24.42 2.02 -16.60
CA SER A 424 -25.72 2.18 -17.26
C SER A 424 -26.69 3.04 -16.45
N SER A 425 -26.69 2.88 -15.12
CA SER A 425 -27.61 3.60 -14.23
C SER A 425 -27.33 5.10 -14.12
N ALA A 426 -26.10 5.50 -14.41
CA ALA A 426 -25.59 6.85 -14.16
C ALA A 426 -25.12 7.56 -15.45
N ALA A 427 -25.16 6.89 -16.61
CA ALA A 427 -24.53 7.40 -17.83
C ALA A 427 -25.05 8.78 -18.24
N GLY A 428 -26.36 9.00 -18.22
CA GLY A 428 -26.97 10.29 -18.59
C GLY A 428 -26.47 11.44 -17.71
N GLY A 429 -26.57 11.28 -16.39
CA GLY A 429 -26.12 12.29 -15.44
C GLY A 429 -24.61 12.52 -15.44
N ILE A 430 -23.81 11.47 -15.61
CA ILE A 430 -22.34 11.59 -15.74
C ILE A 430 -21.99 12.36 -17.02
N GLY A 431 -22.62 12.04 -18.16
CA GLY A 431 -22.40 12.73 -19.43
C GLY A 431 -22.75 14.21 -19.33
N SER A 432 -23.91 14.55 -18.78
CA SER A 432 -24.33 15.93 -18.50
C SER A 432 -23.30 16.65 -17.62
N MET A 433 -22.90 16.05 -16.49
CA MET A 433 -21.97 16.68 -15.57
C MET A 433 -20.60 16.96 -16.21
N ILE A 434 -20.05 16.00 -16.96
CA ILE A 434 -18.73 16.15 -17.60
C ILE A 434 -18.79 17.15 -18.74
N ALA A 435 -19.83 17.10 -19.58
CA ALA A 435 -20.01 18.07 -20.67
C ALA A 435 -20.16 19.50 -20.13
N GLU A 436 -21.01 19.69 -19.11
CA GLU A 436 -21.19 20.98 -18.44
C GLU A 436 -19.87 21.47 -17.83
N TRP A 437 -19.11 20.60 -17.17
CA TRP A 437 -17.80 20.96 -16.58
C TRP A 437 -16.78 21.36 -17.65
N ILE A 438 -16.71 20.66 -18.78
CA ILE A 438 -15.81 21.03 -19.88
C ILE A 438 -16.18 22.41 -20.44
N VAL A 439 -17.47 22.68 -20.63
CA VAL A 439 -17.96 23.94 -21.24
C VAL A 439 -17.82 25.12 -20.29
N SER A 440 -18.11 24.96 -19.01
CA SER A 440 -18.05 26.05 -18.01
C SER A 440 -16.66 26.25 -17.41
N GLY A 441 -15.79 25.22 -17.46
CA GLY A 441 -14.48 25.19 -16.80
C GLY A 441 -14.53 24.75 -15.32
N THR A 442 -15.71 24.66 -14.70
CA THR A 442 -15.89 24.28 -13.29
C THR A 442 -17.10 23.37 -13.09
N PRO A 443 -17.07 22.40 -12.14
CA PRO A 443 -18.23 21.54 -11.92
C PRO A 443 -19.40 22.34 -11.33
N ASN A 444 -20.63 21.98 -11.68
CA ASN A 444 -21.84 22.66 -11.20
C ASN A 444 -22.33 22.20 -9.81
N MET A 445 -21.58 21.30 -9.18
CA MET A 445 -21.80 20.83 -7.82
C MET A 445 -20.47 20.38 -7.22
N ASP A 446 -20.39 20.29 -5.89
CA ASP A 446 -19.24 19.66 -5.23
C ASP A 446 -19.23 18.15 -5.56
N ALA A 447 -18.30 17.74 -6.40
CA ALA A 447 -18.14 16.37 -6.85
C ALA A 447 -16.91 15.69 -6.24
N TYR A 448 -16.31 16.24 -5.17
CA TYR A 448 -15.03 15.74 -4.65
C TYR A 448 -15.01 14.24 -4.32
N ASP A 449 -16.12 13.72 -3.80
CA ASP A 449 -16.28 12.29 -3.50
C ASP A 449 -16.16 11.38 -4.74
N LEU A 450 -16.35 11.94 -5.94
CA LEU A 450 -16.28 11.27 -7.24
C LEU A 450 -15.09 11.77 -8.09
N ASP A 451 -14.45 12.86 -7.70
CA ASP A 451 -13.33 13.48 -8.40
C ASP A 451 -12.07 12.60 -8.34
N ILE A 452 -11.34 12.49 -9.44
CA ILE A 452 -10.05 11.82 -9.52
C ILE A 452 -8.99 12.44 -8.58
N LEU A 453 -9.15 13.72 -8.21
CA LEU A 453 -8.28 14.42 -7.28
C LEU A 453 -8.30 13.87 -5.85
N ARG A 454 -9.17 12.92 -5.52
CA ARG A 454 -9.12 12.21 -4.22
C ARG A 454 -8.07 11.10 -4.18
N PHE A 455 -7.45 10.72 -5.30
CA PHE A 455 -6.43 9.66 -5.32
C PHE A 455 -5.00 10.20 -5.30
N LEU A 456 -4.11 9.45 -4.65
CA LEU A 456 -2.67 9.63 -4.77
C LEU A 456 -2.11 8.80 -5.93
N PRO A 457 -0.93 9.19 -6.46
CA PRO A 457 -0.19 8.36 -7.40
C PRO A 457 0.03 6.91 -6.94
N ALA A 458 0.20 6.69 -5.63
CA ALA A 458 0.41 5.38 -5.04
C ALA A 458 -0.81 4.44 -5.20
N HIS A 459 -2.03 4.97 -5.29
CA HIS A 459 -3.24 4.17 -5.51
C HIS A 459 -3.31 3.57 -6.92
N ASN A 460 -2.47 4.00 -7.86
CA ASN A 460 -2.38 3.41 -9.20
C ASN A 460 -1.35 2.26 -9.29
N ASN A 461 -0.78 1.83 -8.15
CA ASN A 461 0.11 0.67 -8.09
C ASN A 461 -0.67 -0.60 -8.48
N GLY A 462 -0.17 -1.33 -9.50
CA GLY A 462 -0.87 -2.50 -10.05
C GLY A 462 -1.07 -3.64 -9.05
N LYS A 463 -0.15 -3.83 -8.10
CA LYS A 463 -0.31 -4.84 -7.04
C LYS A 463 -1.40 -4.43 -6.05
N PHE A 464 -1.37 -3.18 -5.59
CA PHE A 464 -2.41 -2.64 -4.71
C PHE A 464 -3.80 -2.77 -5.35
N LEU A 465 -3.93 -2.38 -6.62
CA LEU A 465 -5.17 -2.49 -7.37
C LEU A 465 -5.65 -3.94 -7.53
N LEU A 466 -4.75 -4.86 -7.87
CA LEU A 466 -5.07 -6.29 -7.99
C LEU A 466 -5.48 -6.91 -6.65
N ASP A 467 -4.80 -6.55 -5.56
CA ASP A 467 -5.13 -7.04 -4.22
C ASP A 467 -6.50 -6.47 -3.77
N ARG A 468 -6.77 -5.19 -4.07
CA ARG A 468 -8.00 -4.47 -3.69
C ARG A 468 -9.24 -4.87 -4.48
N VAL A 469 -9.10 -5.19 -5.77
CA VAL A 469 -10.25 -5.51 -6.65
C VAL A 469 -10.97 -6.80 -6.22
N ARG A 470 -10.33 -7.66 -5.42
CA ARG A 470 -10.95 -8.89 -4.91
C ARG A 470 -12.05 -8.62 -3.88
N GLU A 471 -11.90 -7.55 -3.11
CA GLU A 471 -12.83 -7.15 -2.05
C GLU A 471 -13.87 -6.15 -2.55
N VAL A 472 -13.44 -5.21 -3.41
CA VAL A 472 -14.25 -4.05 -3.83
C VAL A 472 -15.65 -4.40 -4.35
N PRO A 473 -15.85 -5.39 -5.25
CA PRO A 473 -17.19 -5.71 -5.76
C PRO A 473 -18.13 -6.22 -4.66
N GLY A 474 -17.64 -7.04 -3.72
CA GLY A 474 -18.43 -7.57 -2.60
C GLY A 474 -18.96 -6.51 -1.64
N ILE A 475 -18.36 -5.31 -1.64
CA ILE A 475 -18.84 -4.17 -0.84
C ILE A 475 -20.12 -3.57 -1.43
N HIS A 476 -20.44 -3.81 -2.70
CA HIS A 476 -21.60 -3.19 -3.38
C HIS A 476 -22.92 -3.37 -2.62
N TYR A 477 -23.13 -4.55 -2.03
CA TYR A 477 -24.32 -4.87 -1.24
C TYR A 477 -24.09 -4.98 0.27
N SER A 478 -22.87 -4.72 0.73
CA SER A 478 -22.56 -4.69 2.15
C SER A 478 -23.34 -3.59 2.89
N ILE A 479 -23.52 -3.76 4.20
CA ILE A 479 -24.08 -2.69 5.04
C ILE A 479 -23.00 -1.63 5.21
N ALA A 480 -23.31 -0.39 4.83
CA ALA A 480 -22.40 0.74 4.92
C ALA A 480 -22.33 1.29 6.36
N TYR A 481 -21.79 0.49 7.28
CA TYR A 481 -21.53 0.91 8.64
C TYR A 481 -20.59 2.13 8.67
N PRO A 482 -20.74 3.04 9.65
CA PRO A 482 -19.82 4.16 9.81
C PRO A 482 -18.39 3.66 10.01
N PHE A 483 -17.40 4.33 9.43
CA PHE A 483 -15.97 4.00 9.60
C PHE A 483 -15.58 2.58 9.18
N ALA A 484 -16.33 1.94 8.28
CA ALA A 484 -15.89 0.71 7.63
C ALA A 484 -14.67 0.97 6.75
N ASP A 485 -13.74 0.03 6.75
CA ASP A 485 -12.49 0.09 6.00
C ASP A 485 -12.24 -1.23 5.26
N PHE A 486 -11.33 -1.22 4.30
CA PHE A 486 -10.95 -2.36 3.50
C PHE A 486 -9.91 -3.23 4.21
N THR A 487 -10.04 -4.55 4.03
CA THR A 487 -9.16 -5.59 4.58
C THR A 487 -8.00 -5.98 3.65
N THR A 488 -8.15 -5.66 2.36
CA THR A 488 -7.14 -5.86 1.32
C THR A 488 -6.39 -4.57 0.97
N GLY A 489 -5.26 -4.65 0.25
CA GLY A 489 -4.54 -3.44 -0.21
C GLY A 489 -4.02 -2.55 0.93
N ARG A 490 -3.53 -3.16 2.01
CA ARG A 490 -2.97 -2.44 3.17
C ARG A 490 -1.46 -2.19 3.04
N CYS A 491 -0.91 -1.41 3.95
CA CYS A 491 0.51 -1.05 4.04
C CYS A 491 1.04 -0.25 2.84
N LEU A 492 0.21 0.59 2.21
CA LEU A 492 0.64 1.42 1.08
C LEU A 492 1.61 2.53 1.53
N ARG A 493 1.37 3.12 2.71
CA ARG A 493 2.24 4.08 3.40
C ARG A 493 2.19 3.79 4.90
N MET A 494 3.32 3.93 5.58
CA MET A 494 3.41 3.83 7.04
C MET A 494 4.29 4.96 7.54
N SER A 495 3.97 5.51 8.71
CA SER A 495 4.89 6.42 9.40
C SER A 495 6.09 5.63 9.96
N PRO A 496 7.28 6.24 10.10
CA PRO A 496 8.42 5.60 10.75
C PRO A 496 8.17 5.12 12.19
N ILE A 497 7.14 5.65 12.86
CA ILE A 497 6.74 5.25 14.21
C ILE A 497 5.68 4.13 14.22
N PHE A 498 5.17 3.70 13.06
CA PHE A 498 4.19 2.62 12.94
C PHE A 498 4.53 1.36 13.76
N PRO A 499 5.77 0.81 13.75
CA PRO A 499 6.10 -0.38 14.53
C PRO A 499 5.93 -0.16 16.05
N ARG A 500 6.24 1.04 16.55
CA ARG A 500 6.08 1.40 17.96
C ARG A 500 4.61 1.52 18.33
N LEU A 501 3.80 2.14 17.46
CA LEU A 501 2.36 2.27 17.64
C LEU A 501 1.70 0.89 17.66
N LYS A 502 2.06 0.01 16.72
CA LYS A 502 1.59 -1.38 16.68
C LYS A 502 1.93 -2.12 17.97
N ALA A 503 3.18 -2.00 18.45
CA ALA A 503 3.60 -2.64 19.70
C ALA A 503 2.84 -2.11 20.93
N ALA A 504 2.45 -0.83 20.91
CA ALA A 504 1.63 -0.21 21.95
C ALA A 504 0.13 -0.59 21.88
N GLY A 505 -0.27 -1.47 20.95
CA GLY A 505 -1.65 -1.92 20.82
C GLY A 505 -2.52 -1.04 19.92
N ALA A 506 -1.92 -0.27 19.00
CA ALA A 506 -2.67 0.49 18.00
C ALA A 506 -3.52 -0.43 17.12
N VAL A 507 -4.78 -0.01 16.92
CA VAL A 507 -5.72 -0.58 15.95
C VAL A 507 -5.81 0.38 14.77
N PHE A 508 -5.56 -0.11 13.56
CA PHE A 508 -5.29 0.76 12.41
C PHE A 508 -6.45 0.86 11.43
N GLY A 509 -6.80 2.10 11.06
CA GLY A 509 -7.51 2.43 9.83
C GLY A 509 -6.56 2.93 8.73
N GLN A 510 -7.06 3.05 7.51
CA GLN A 510 -6.32 3.54 6.35
C GLN A 510 -6.86 4.89 5.86
N VAL A 511 -5.97 5.87 5.68
CA VAL A 511 -6.31 7.16 5.06
C VAL A 511 -5.22 7.56 4.08
N MET A 512 -5.56 7.74 2.80
CA MET A 512 -4.61 8.10 1.74
C MET A 512 -3.37 7.19 1.71
N GLY A 513 -3.60 5.89 1.90
CA GLY A 513 -2.59 4.85 1.97
C GLY A 513 -1.86 4.73 3.31
N TYR A 514 -1.95 5.72 4.20
CA TYR A 514 -1.33 5.64 5.53
C TYR A 514 -2.11 4.72 6.46
N GLU A 515 -1.37 3.82 7.12
CA GLU A 515 -1.85 3.11 8.31
C GLU A 515 -1.84 4.07 9.51
N ARG A 516 -3.02 4.48 9.97
CA ARG A 516 -3.21 5.42 11.08
C ARG A 516 -3.87 4.73 12.27
N PRO A 517 -3.34 4.88 13.50
CA PRO A 517 -4.06 4.43 14.68
C PRO A 517 -5.41 5.13 14.77
N SER A 518 -6.48 4.34 14.85
CA SER A 518 -7.84 4.81 15.11
C SER A 518 -8.13 4.86 16.62
N TYR A 519 -7.62 3.87 17.35
CA TYR A 519 -7.65 3.75 18.82
C TYR A 519 -6.60 2.73 19.28
N PHE A 520 -6.41 2.60 20.59
CA PHE A 520 -5.46 1.70 21.23
C PHE A 520 -6.17 0.72 22.19
N ILE A 521 -5.75 -0.54 22.11
CA ILE A 521 -6.19 -1.59 23.04
C ILE A 521 -5.06 -1.86 24.03
N HIS A 522 -5.34 -1.66 25.32
CA HIS A 522 -4.40 -1.99 26.39
C HIS A 522 -4.35 -3.51 26.58
N LYS A 523 -3.26 -4.14 26.16
CA LYS A 523 -3.03 -5.58 26.44
C LYS A 523 -2.65 -5.74 27.91
N SER A 524 -3.35 -6.57 28.68
CA SER A 524 -2.92 -6.87 30.05
C SER A 524 -1.74 -7.84 30.01
N SER A 525 -0.84 -7.78 30.99
CA SER A 525 0.30 -8.70 31.10
C SER A 525 -0.09 -10.17 31.35
N SER A 526 -1.38 -10.45 31.54
CA SER A 526 -1.97 -11.80 31.62
C SER A 526 -2.55 -12.31 30.30
N ASP A 527 -2.65 -11.48 29.26
CA ASP A 527 -3.14 -11.89 27.92
C ASP A 527 -1.98 -12.30 26.98
N SER A 528 -0.84 -12.72 27.55
CA SER A 528 0.36 -13.09 26.80
C SER A 528 0.39 -14.55 26.33
N GLU A 529 -0.75 -15.24 26.33
CA GLU A 529 -0.88 -16.61 25.84
C GLU A 529 -2.06 -16.68 24.86
N ASP A 530 -1.77 -17.07 23.63
CA ASP A 530 -2.70 -17.60 22.62
C ASP A 530 -3.82 -16.68 22.09
N TYR A 531 -3.44 -15.56 21.47
CA TYR A 531 -4.21 -15.08 20.31
C TYR A 531 -3.52 -15.58 19.04
N GLU A 532 -3.83 -16.80 18.63
CA GLU A 532 -3.66 -17.20 17.24
C GLU A 532 -4.41 -16.17 16.39
N MET A 533 -3.67 -15.35 15.63
CA MET A 533 -4.26 -14.77 14.43
C MET A 533 -4.73 -15.97 13.62
N THR A 534 -6.03 -16.23 13.59
CA THR A 534 -6.64 -16.93 12.47
C THR A 534 -6.33 -16.06 11.26
N LEU A 535 -5.22 -16.35 10.60
CA LEU A 535 -5.00 -16.01 9.21
C LEU A 535 -6.07 -16.77 8.44
N ASP A 536 -7.30 -16.29 8.52
CA ASP A 536 -8.23 -16.50 7.44
C ASP A 536 -7.48 -15.98 6.21
N ASN A 537 -7.33 -16.82 5.19
CA ASN A 537 -6.57 -16.55 3.95
C ASN A 537 -7.04 -15.28 3.18
N GLU A 538 -7.92 -14.49 3.78
CA GLU A 538 -8.69 -13.40 3.23
C GLU A 538 -8.20 -12.01 3.71
N THR A 539 -7.42 -11.93 4.81
CA THR A 539 -6.86 -10.64 5.29
C THR A 539 -5.40 -10.44 4.87
N SER A 540 -5.06 -9.24 4.40
CA SER A 540 -3.70 -8.91 3.94
C SER A 540 -2.80 -8.27 5.01
N ALA A 541 -3.37 -7.88 6.16
CA ALA A 541 -2.71 -7.07 7.18
C ALA A 541 -2.25 -7.92 8.39
N PRO A 542 -0.95 -7.90 8.75
CA PRO A 542 -0.45 -8.63 9.92
C PRO A 542 -0.65 -7.85 11.23
N PHE A 543 -1.74 -7.10 11.38
CA PHE A 543 -2.02 -6.23 12.54
C PHE A 543 -3.52 -5.98 12.71
N GLU A 544 -3.90 -5.54 13.91
CA GLU A 544 -5.28 -5.22 14.27
C GLU A 544 -5.83 -4.07 13.42
N MET A 545 -6.99 -4.31 12.82
CA MET A 545 -7.70 -3.35 11.99
C MET A 545 -8.91 -2.76 12.72
N ALA A 546 -9.16 -1.47 12.47
CA ALA A 546 -10.37 -0.85 12.99
C ALA A 546 -11.60 -1.39 12.27
N GLU A 547 -12.54 -1.97 13.01
CA GLU A 547 -13.80 -2.46 12.47
C GLU A 547 -15.00 -1.84 13.20
N THR A 548 -16.03 -1.50 12.43
CA THR A 548 -17.33 -1.09 12.95
C THR A 548 -18.42 -1.87 12.22
N LYS A 549 -19.09 -2.77 12.95
CA LYS A 549 -20.15 -3.65 12.44
C LYS A 549 -21.46 -3.47 13.22
N THR A 550 -21.76 -2.24 13.65
CA THR A 550 -22.96 -1.90 14.41
C THR A 550 -23.42 -0.47 14.13
N TRP A 551 -24.73 -0.23 14.29
CA TRP A 551 -25.32 1.12 14.32
C TRP A 551 -25.38 1.75 15.71
N THR A 552 -25.13 0.96 16.76
CA THR A 552 -25.21 1.40 18.15
C THR A 552 -23.81 1.75 18.68
N LYS A 553 -23.66 1.85 20.01
CA LYS A 553 -22.36 2.12 20.65
C LYS A 553 -21.33 1.08 20.18
N PRO A 554 -20.26 1.50 19.47
CA PRO A 554 -19.26 0.59 18.92
C PRO A 554 -18.31 0.09 20.01
N GLN A 555 -17.66 -1.04 19.75
CA GLN A 555 -16.73 -1.68 20.71
C GLN A 555 -15.54 -0.77 21.08
N TRP A 556 -15.09 0.07 20.15
CA TRP A 556 -14.00 1.01 20.37
C TRP A 556 -14.38 2.24 21.21
N PHE A 557 -15.67 2.47 21.50
CA PHE A 557 -16.13 3.68 22.20
C PHE A 557 -15.46 3.86 23.57
N ASP A 558 -15.40 2.78 24.36
CA ASP A 558 -14.83 2.86 25.71
C ASP A 558 -13.31 2.97 25.70
N HIS A 559 -12.64 2.49 24.63
CA HIS A 559 -11.22 2.73 24.40
C HIS A 559 -10.95 4.20 24.10
N VAL A 560 -11.70 4.77 23.14
CA VAL A 560 -11.60 6.18 22.78
C VAL A 560 -11.96 7.10 23.95
N ALA A 561 -12.95 6.74 24.78
CA ALA A 561 -13.30 7.51 25.97
C ALA A 561 -12.15 7.58 26.99
N LYS A 562 -11.39 6.49 27.16
CA LYS A 562 -10.19 6.48 28.01
C LYS A 562 -9.07 7.32 27.41
N GLU A 563 -8.84 7.24 26.11
CA GLU A 563 -7.85 8.08 25.42
C GLU A 563 -8.19 9.57 25.53
N TYR A 564 -9.47 9.90 25.38
CA TYR A 564 -9.99 11.25 25.58
C TYR A 564 -9.69 11.74 27.00
N ALA A 565 -10.04 10.96 28.03
CA ALA A 565 -9.77 11.33 29.42
C ALA A 565 -8.26 11.48 29.70
N ALA A 566 -7.44 10.55 29.19
CA ALA A 566 -5.98 10.63 29.33
C ALA A 566 -5.38 11.89 28.69
N CYS A 567 -5.91 12.33 27.55
CA CYS A 567 -5.51 13.57 26.90
C CYS A 567 -5.97 14.81 27.69
N ARG A 568 -7.23 14.81 28.16
CA ARG A 568 -7.83 15.95 28.88
C ARG A 568 -7.19 16.19 30.23
N ASP A 569 -6.93 15.11 30.98
CA ASP A 569 -6.46 15.20 32.37
C ASP A 569 -4.93 15.06 32.48
N GLY A 570 -4.25 14.74 31.37
CA GLY A 570 -2.82 14.44 31.37
C GLY A 570 -2.10 14.93 30.11
N VAL A 571 -1.59 13.98 29.34
CA VAL A 571 -0.86 14.23 28.09
C VAL A 571 -1.01 13.04 27.16
N ALA A 572 -1.22 13.31 25.88
CA ALA A 572 -1.34 12.31 24.83
C ALA A 572 -0.39 12.62 23.68
N ILE A 573 -0.02 11.55 22.96
CA ILE A 573 0.83 11.57 21.78
C ILE A 573 0.02 11.00 20.61
N LEU A 574 -0.13 11.77 19.54
CA LEU A 574 -0.87 11.36 18.34
C LEU A 574 0.02 11.40 17.10
N ASP A 575 -0.18 10.42 16.21
CA ASP A 575 0.49 10.36 14.92
C ASP A 575 -0.24 11.23 13.87
N PHE A 576 0.35 12.38 13.55
CA PHE A 576 -0.12 13.32 12.54
C PHE A 576 0.67 13.19 11.22
N SER A 577 1.50 12.16 11.07
CA SER A 577 2.39 11.99 9.91
C SER A 577 1.65 11.95 8.57
N SER A 578 0.36 11.60 8.56
CA SER A 578 -0.43 11.55 7.34
C SER A 578 -0.93 12.90 6.80
N PHE A 579 -0.93 13.97 7.60
CA PHE A 579 -1.37 15.30 7.13
C PHE A 579 -0.56 15.71 5.91
N ALA A 580 -1.19 16.36 4.93
CA ALA A 580 -0.52 16.84 3.74
C ALA A 580 0.39 18.03 4.10
N LYS A 581 1.61 18.06 3.56
CA LYS A 581 2.63 19.06 3.91
C LYS A 581 3.29 19.56 2.62
N PHE A 582 3.30 20.88 2.43
CA PHE A 582 3.93 21.50 1.27
C PHE A 582 4.89 22.61 1.71
N ASP A 583 6.11 22.60 1.18
CA ASP A 583 7.01 23.75 1.28
C ASP A 583 6.78 24.64 0.03
N VAL A 584 6.47 25.92 0.25
CA VAL A 584 6.22 26.91 -0.81
C VAL A 584 7.14 28.10 -0.60
N TRP A 585 7.98 28.42 -1.59
CA TRP A 585 9.01 29.46 -1.45
C TRP A 585 9.37 30.14 -2.77
N SER A 586 10.00 31.30 -2.67
CA SER A 586 10.54 32.06 -3.81
C SER A 586 11.86 32.75 -3.45
N LYS A 587 12.56 33.30 -4.45
CA LYS A 587 13.79 34.08 -4.21
C LYS A 587 13.49 35.44 -3.55
N GLY A 588 12.41 36.09 -3.94
CA GLY A 588 11.91 37.35 -3.38
C GLY A 588 10.50 37.20 -2.80
N ASN A 589 9.72 38.28 -2.83
CA ASN A 589 8.36 38.34 -2.27
C ASN A 589 7.27 37.73 -3.20
N GLU A 590 7.63 36.99 -4.24
CA GLU A 590 6.66 36.41 -5.18
C GLU A 590 5.72 35.43 -4.48
N VAL A 591 6.23 34.59 -3.57
CA VAL A 591 5.42 33.64 -2.80
C VAL A 591 4.41 34.35 -1.90
N VAL A 592 4.80 35.46 -1.28
CA VAL A 592 3.92 36.25 -0.41
C VAL A 592 2.76 36.80 -1.25
N ARG A 593 3.06 37.42 -2.40
CA ARG A 593 2.03 37.96 -3.31
C ARG A 593 1.11 36.86 -3.84
N ALA A 594 1.67 35.71 -4.23
CA ALA A 594 0.89 34.60 -4.76
C ALA A 594 -0.05 33.99 -3.71
N LEU A 595 0.46 33.74 -2.50
CA LEU A 595 -0.35 33.23 -1.40
C LEU A 595 -1.36 34.27 -0.89
N GLN A 596 -1.02 35.56 -0.91
CA GLN A 596 -1.94 36.63 -0.51
C GLN A 596 -3.14 36.75 -1.45
N PHE A 597 -2.96 36.38 -2.72
CA PHE A 597 -4.05 36.29 -3.69
C PHE A 597 -4.89 35.02 -3.50
N LEU A 598 -4.25 33.88 -3.19
CA LEU A 598 -4.92 32.59 -3.09
C LEU A 598 -5.66 32.34 -1.78
N CYS A 599 -5.18 32.93 -0.69
CA CYS A 599 -5.67 32.69 0.66
C CYS A 599 -6.58 33.84 1.13
N SER A 600 -7.64 33.51 1.86
CA SER A 600 -8.60 34.53 2.36
C SER A 600 -8.10 35.33 3.56
N ASN A 601 -7.01 34.90 4.18
CA ASN A 601 -6.42 35.54 5.35
C ASN A 601 -5.12 36.28 4.97
N ASP A 602 -4.68 37.21 5.80
CA ASP A 602 -3.40 37.89 5.61
C ASP A 602 -2.25 36.89 5.83
N VAL A 603 -1.46 36.65 4.78
CA VAL A 603 -0.32 35.72 4.82
C VAL A 603 1.00 36.44 5.07
N ASP A 604 1.03 37.77 5.00
CA ASP A 604 2.23 38.60 5.26
C ASP A 604 2.41 38.87 6.76
N ILE A 605 2.30 37.80 7.56
CA ILE A 605 2.51 37.80 9.01
C ILE A 605 4.00 37.73 9.35
N PRO A 606 4.48 38.17 10.52
CA PRO A 606 5.89 38.05 10.88
C PRO A 606 6.40 36.60 10.84
N VAL A 607 7.66 36.41 10.45
CA VAL A 607 8.32 35.08 10.44
C VAL A 607 8.23 34.44 11.83
N GLY A 608 7.94 33.13 11.86
CA GLY A 608 7.68 32.40 13.10
C GLY A 608 6.21 32.38 13.52
N ASN A 609 5.29 32.90 12.69
CA ASN A 609 3.86 32.82 12.94
C ASN A 609 3.16 31.85 11.99
N ILE A 610 1.99 31.38 12.42
CA ILE A 610 1.12 30.46 11.70
C ILE A 610 -0.21 31.15 11.48
N ILE A 611 -0.78 31.03 10.29
CA ILE A 611 -2.14 31.48 10.00
C ILE A 611 -2.99 30.34 9.47
N HIS A 612 -4.20 30.22 9.99
CA HIS A 612 -5.21 29.33 9.43
C HIS A 612 -6.01 30.08 8.36
N THR A 613 -6.18 29.46 7.18
CA THR A 613 -6.77 30.13 6.02
C THR A 613 -7.41 29.15 5.05
N GLY A 614 -8.40 29.63 4.30
CA GLY A 614 -9.01 28.90 3.20
C GLY A 614 -8.46 29.35 1.85
N MET A 615 -8.58 28.49 0.85
CA MET A 615 -8.43 28.86 -0.56
C MET A 615 -9.78 28.70 -1.24
N GLN A 616 -10.33 29.78 -1.79
CA GLN A 616 -11.62 29.78 -2.47
C GLN A 616 -11.47 29.72 -3.99
N ASN A 617 -12.48 29.18 -4.66
CA ASN A 617 -12.69 29.39 -6.09
C ASN A 617 -13.35 30.75 -6.37
N ALA A 618 -13.50 31.07 -7.67
CA ALA A 618 -14.07 32.33 -8.12
C ALA A 618 -15.54 32.58 -7.67
N TYR A 619 -16.25 31.54 -7.20
CA TYR A 619 -17.61 31.64 -6.67
C TYR A 619 -17.65 31.80 -5.14
N GLY A 620 -16.49 31.89 -4.48
CA GLY A 620 -16.36 31.97 -3.02
C GLY A 620 -16.50 30.61 -2.31
N GLY A 621 -16.60 29.50 -3.04
CA GLY A 621 -16.61 28.15 -2.46
C GLY A 621 -15.23 27.70 -2.05
N TYR A 622 -15.11 26.95 -0.94
CA TYR A 622 -13.83 26.43 -0.46
C TYR A 622 -13.31 25.30 -1.36
N GLU A 623 -12.10 25.47 -1.87
CA GLU A 623 -11.34 24.40 -2.54
C GLU A 623 -10.48 23.63 -1.54
N ASN A 624 -9.99 24.31 -0.50
CA ASN A 624 -9.15 23.72 0.54
C ASN A 624 -9.13 24.61 1.79
N ASP A 625 -8.91 24.00 2.95
CA ASP A 625 -8.57 24.65 4.21
C ASP A 625 -7.16 24.22 4.67
N CYS A 626 -6.36 25.17 5.14
CA CYS A 626 -4.96 24.90 5.47
C CYS A 626 -4.42 25.81 6.59
N SER A 627 -3.26 25.43 7.12
CA SER A 627 -2.46 26.29 7.99
C SER A 627 -1.14 26.60 7.30
N LEU A 628 -0.75 27.87 7.29
CA LEU A 628 0.51 28.35 6.72
C LEU A 628 1.43 28.82 7.83
N ALA A 629 2.56 28.14 8.02
CA ALA A 629 3.64 28.59 8.90
C ALA A 629 4.67 29.37 8.07
N ARG A 630 4.89 30.65 8.38
CA ARG A 630 5.94 31.44 7.72
C ARG A 630 7.29 31.12 8.36
N THR A 631 8.05 30.23 7.74
CA THR A 631 9.31 29.70 8.27
C THR A 631 10.51 30.61 7.95
N ALA A 632 10.44 31.39 6.88
CA ALA A 632 11.38 32.45 6.53
C ALA A 632 10.64 33.58 5.77
N PRO A 633 11.26 34.74 5.51
CA PRO A 633 10.59 35.85 4.82
C PRO A 633 9.89 35.43 3.52
N ASN A 634 10.52 34.54 2.75
CA ASN A 634 10.05 34.04 1.45
C ASN A 634 9.83 32.53 1.45
N HIS A 635 9.47 31.93 2.59
CA HIS A 635 9.26 30.48 2.71
C HIS A 635 8.12 30.18 3.69
N TYR A 636 7.17 29.38 3.23
CA TYR A 636 6.03 28.91 3.98
C TYR A 636 6.00 27.38 4.00
N MET A 637 5.71 26.80 5.17
CA MET A 637 5.30 25.40 5.29
C MET A 637 3.80 25.36 5.47
N MET A 638 3.12 24.74 4.52
CA MET A 638 1.67 24.58 4.47
C MET A 638 1.27 23.19 4.98
N ILE A 639 0.27 23.14 5.85
CA ILE A 639 -0.33 21.92 6.37
C ILE A 639 -1.79 21.87 5.95
N ALA A 640 -2.21 20.77 5.34
CA ALA A 640 -3.58 20.54 4.89
C ALA A 640 -4.08 19.14 5.30
N PRO A 641 -5.41 18.90 5.31
CA PRO A 641 -5.97 17.59 5.65
C PRO A 641 -5.38 16.46 4.77
N SER A 642 -5.11 15.30 5.38
CA SER A 642 -4.52 14.14 4.69
C SER A 642 -5.26 13.78 3.41
N ILE A 643 -6.61 13.81 3.47
CA ILE A 643 -7.47 13.43 2.34
C ILE A 643 -7.46 14.42 1.18
N GLN A 644 -6.84 15.60 1.31
CA GLN A 644 -6.85 16.63 0.27
C GLN A 644 -5.47 16.80 -0.40
N GLN A 645 -4.51 15.92 -0.16
CA GLN A 645 -3.12 16.06 -0.65
C GLN A 645 -3.04 16.33 -2.18
N THR A 646 -3.73 15.54 -3.00
CA THR A 646 -3.74 15.74 -4.46
C THR A 646 -4.54 16.97 -4.88
N ARG A 647 -5.73 17.21 -4.29
CA ARG A 647 -6.55 18.41 -4.58
C ARG A 647 -5.78 19.70 -4.28
N CYS A 648 -5.17 19.77 -3.10
CA CYS A 648 -4.38 20.90 -2.62
C CYS A 648 -3.20 21.19 -3.54
N SER A 649 -2.38 20.18 -3.83
CA SER A 649 -1.23 20.36 -4.72
C SER A 649 -1.62 20.74 -6.14
N THR A 650 -2.75 20.21 -6.64
CA THR A 650 -3.27 20.57 -7.96
C THR A 650 -3.78 22.00 -8.00
N TRP A 651 -4.51 22.43 -6.97
CA TRP A 651 -5.01 23.80 -6.85
C TRP A 651 -3.87 24.82 -6.80
N LEU A 652 -2.85 24.57 -5.98
CA LEU A 652 -1.65 25.41 -5.93
C LEU A 652 -0.93 25.47 -7.28
N LYS A 653 -0.64 24.33 -7.90
CA LYS A 653 0.04 24.29 -9.21
C LYS A 653 -0.69 25.08 -10.29
N ARG A 654 -2.03 25.04 -10.32
CA ARG A 654 -2.82 25.73 -11.34
C ARG A 654 -2.91 27.24 -11.13
N ASN A 655 -2.68 27.73 -9.92
CA ASN A 655 -2.87 29.14 -9.57
C ASN A 655 -1.57 29.87 -9.18
N LEU A 656 -0.48 29.15 -8.93
CA LEU A 656 0.83 29.76 -8.72
C LEU A 656 1.43 30.24 -10.07
N PRO A 657 2.33 31.25 -10.04
CA PRO A 657 2.97 31.76 -11.25
C PRO A 657 3.69 30.67 -12.06
N ALA A 658 3.38 30.59 -13.36
CA ALA A 658 3.95 29.59 -14.27
C ALA A 658 5.39 29.88 -14.71
N ASP A 659 5.93 31.07 -14.40
CA ASP A 659 7.29 31.49 -14.74
C ASP A 659 8.38 30.83 -13.85
N GLY A 660 7.97 30.01 -12.88
CA GLY A 660 8.86 29.34 -11.93
C GLY A 660 9.40 30.26 -10.83
N SER A 661 8.82 31.45 -10.67
CA SER A 661 9.21 32.38 -9.59
C SER A 661 8.86 31.87 -8.20
N VAL A 662 7.79 31.06 -8.09
CA VAL A 662 7.37 30.37 -6.86
C VAL A 662 7.50 28.87 -7.05
N VAL A 663 8.15 28.21 -6.10
CA VAL A 663 8.38 26.76 -6.10
C VAL A 663 7.54 26.13 -4.99
N MET A 664 6.80 25.07 -5.34
CA MET A 664 6.03 24.25 -4.39
C MET A 664 6.57 22.82 -4.41
N SER A 665 6.82 22.25 -3.23
CA SER A 665 7.23 20.84 -3.06
C SER A 665 6.33 20.12 -2.07
N ASP A 666 5.82 18.95 -2.44
CA ASP A 666 5.11 18.06 -1.52
C ASP A 666 6.14 17.34 -0.63
N VAL A 667 6.22 17.76 0.63
CA VAL A 667 7.13 17.24 1.65
C VAL A 667 6.41 16.31 2.64
N THR A 668 5.19 15.87 2.32
CA THR A 668 4.34 15.04 3.19
C THR A 668 5.08 13.82 3.72
N SER A 669 5.78 13.11 2.83
CA SER A 669 6.52 11.88 3.15
C SER A 669 7.92 12.11 3.71
N MET A 670 8.38 13.37 3.84
CA MET A 670 9.70 13.69 4.42
C MET A 670 9.67 13.81 5.94
N TYR A 671 8.48 14.10 6.50
CA TYR A 671 8.31 14.37 7.93
C TYR A 671 7.38 13.37 8.59
N THR A 672 7.84 12.83 9.72
CA THR A 672 7.00 12.24 10.75
C THR A 672 6.43 13.40 11.56
N ALA A 673 5.14 13.40 11.86
CA ALA A 673 4.54 14.44 12.68
C ALA A 673 3.95 13.84 13.95
N ILE A 674 4.41 14.33 15.09
CA ILE A 674 3.93 13.92 16.41
C ILE A 674 3.22 15.10 17.04
N CYS A 675 1.93 14.93 17.37
CA CYS A 675 1.17 15.90 18.15
C CYS A 675 1.26 15.51 19.62
N LEU A 676 1.94 16.34 20.43
CA LEU A 676 1.98 16.23 21.88
C LEU A 676 1.00 17.24 22.46
N MET A 677 -0.01 16.78 23.19
CA MET A 677 -1.07 17.66 23.69
C MET A 677 -1.69 17.20 25.01
N GLY A 678 -2.29 18.15 25.72
CA GLY A 678 -2.88 17.99 27.05
C GLY A 678 -2.26 18.98 28.03
N PRO A 679 -2.86 19.17 29.22
CA PRO A 679 -2.38 20.14 30.22
C PRO A 679 -0.93 19.91 30.65
N LEU A 680 -0.43 18.67 30.59
CA LEU A 680 0.95 18.33 30.97
C LEU A 680 1.94 18.33 29.79
N ALA A 681 1.50 18.67 28.57
CA ALA A 681 2.35 18.65 27.38
C ALA A 681 3.61 19.53 27.52
N ARG A 682 3.46 20.72 28.13
CA ARG A 682 4.60 21.62 28.36
C ARG A 682 5.64 21.00 29.28
N ASN A 683 5.20 20.36 30.38
CA ASN A 683 6.10 19.75 31.35
C ASN A 683 6.94 18.66 30.68
N VAL A 684 6.29 17.79 29.92
CA VAL A 684 6.98 16.73 29.17
C VAL A 684 7.96 17.30 28.15
N LEU A 685 7.54 18.28 27.34
CA LEU A 685 8.41 18.82 26.30
C LEU A 685 9.59 19.61 26.89
N SER A 686 9.40 20.30 28.02
CA SER A 686 10.46 21.06 28.70
C SER A 686 11.59 20.19 29.26
N GLU A 687 11.34 18.90 29.51
CA GLU A 687 12.41 17.96 29.91
C GLU A 687 13.29 17.54 28.72
N LEU A 688 12.82 17.80 27.49
CA LEU A 688 13.46 17.36 26.26
C LEU A 688 14.09 18.51 25.48
N THR A 689 13.96 19.76 25.92
CA THR A 689 14.45 20.92 25.18
C THR A 689 14.91 22.01 26.14
N ASP A 690 15.95 22.74 25.75
CA ASP A 690 16.42 23.92 26.48
C ASP A 690 15.65 25.20 26.09
N GLU A 691 14.74 25.11 25.12
CA GLU A 691 13.93 26.25 24.65
C GLU A 691 12.85 26.67 25.65
N ASP A 692 12.58 27.99 25.72
CA ASP A 692 11.49 28.52 26.53
C ASP A 692 10.12 28.26 25.86
N LEU A 693 9.34 27.38 26.49
CA LEU A 693 7.99 26.96 26.07
C LEU A 693 6.86 27.74 26.79
N SER A 694 7.19 28.80 27.52
CA SER A 694 6.20 29.68 28.15
C SER A 694 5.31 30.34 27.09
N THR A 695 4.07 30.66 27.44
CA THR A 695 3.11 31.30 26.52
C THR A 695 3.64 32.61 25.92
N LYS A 696 4.54 33.30 26.63
CA LYS A 696 5.17 34.54 26.14
C LYS A 696 6.25 34.25 25.09
N ALA A 697 7.06 33.23 25.30
CA ALA A 697 8.17 32.88 24.42
C ALA A 697 7.73 32.04 23.21
N PHE A 698 6.71 31.20 23.38
CA PHE A 698 6.15 30.35 22.33
C PHE A 698 4.62 30.48 22.32
N PRO A 699 4.07 31.61 21.83
CA PRO A 699 2.63 31.87 21.82
C PRO A 699 1.87 30.90 20.91
N PHE A 700 0.54 30.82 21.10
CA PHE A 700 -0.33 30.05 20.21
C PHE A 700 -0.27 30.60 18.78
N PHE A 701 -0.43 29.73 17.77
CA PHE A 701 -0.24 30.07 16.35
C PHE A 701 1.17 30.58 16.01
N SER A 702 2.20 30.02 16.66
CA SER A 702 3.59 30.28 16.28
C SER A 702 4.36 29.03 15.93
N PHE A 703 5.48 29.24 15.25
CA PHE A 703 6.39 28.26 14.69
C PHE A 703 7.80 28.54 15.21
N LYS A 704 8.51 27.48 15.60
CA LYS A 704 9.94 27.52 15.90
C LYS A 704 10.63 26.29 15.33
N GLU A 705 11.87 26.47 14.90
CA GLU A 705 12.79 25.36 14.72
C GLU A 705 13.59 25.20 16.02
N MET A 706 13.60 24.01 16.58
CA MET A 706 14.17 23.74 17.91
C MET A 706 14.72 22.32 18.02
N ASP A 707 15.57 22.10 19.01
CA ASP A 707 16.09 20.77 19.33
C ASP A 707 15.18 20.08 20.36
N VAL A 708 14.90 18.79 20.15
CA VAL A 708 14.08 17.96 21.05
C VAL A 708 14.80 16.63 21.28
N GLY A 709 15.23 16.41 22.51
CA GLY A 709 16.09 15.30 22.89
C GLY A 709 17.44 15.41 22.19
N LEU A 710 17.77 14.41 21.37
CA LEU A 710 18.97 14.41 20.52
C LEU A 710 18.67 14.75 19.05
N ALA A 711 17.40 15.03 18.74
CA ALA A 711 16.99 15.36 17.38
C ALA A 711 17.05 16.89 17.19
N ASN A 712 17.84 17.31 16.22
CA ASN A 712 18.05 18.72 15.92
C ASN A 712 17.13 19.21 14.79
N GLY A 713 16.83 20.50 14.79
CA GLY A 713 16.11 21.14 13.69
C GLY A 713 14.65 20.67 13.56
N ILE A 714 13.99 20.38 14.68
CA ILE A 714 12.58 19.99 14.70
C ILE A 714 11.72 21.22 14.45
N ARG A 715 10.85 21.12 13.45
CA ARG A 715 9.85 22.14 13.13
C ARG A 715 8.67 21.99 14.09
N ALA A 716 8.64 22.79 15.15
CA ALA A 716 7.59 22.79 16.16
C ALA A 716 6.54 23.85 15.87
N MET A 717 5.27 23.46 15.87
CA MET A 717 4.12 24.36 15.68
C MET A 717 3.24 24.33 16.92
N ASN A 718 3.02 25.49 17.55
CA ASN A 718 2.06 25.62 18.66
C ASN A 718 0.65 25.80 18.11
N ILE A 719 0.08 24.71 17.63
CA ILE A 719 -1.29 24.60 17.12
C ILE A 719 -1.79 23.18 17.36
N THR A 720 -3.01 23.03 17.86
CA THR A 720 -3.65 21.72 18.04
C THR A 720 -5.06 21.76 17.46
N HIS A 721 -5.54 20.61 16.96
CA HIS A 721 -6.91 20.48 16.44
C HIS A 721 -7.94 20.11 17.53
N THR A 722 -7.51 20.02 18.79
CA THR A 722 -8.33 19.54 19.93
C THR A 722 -8.71 20.63 20.92
N GLY A 723 -8.14 21.83 20.77
CA GLY A 723 -8.30 22.95 21.69
C GLY A 723 -7.43 22.88 22.96
N GLU A 724 -6.62 21.83 23.12
CA GLU A 724 -5.69 21.69 24.25
C GLU A 724 -4.35 22.38 24.00
N LEU A 725 -3.66 22.69 25.08
CA LEU A 725 -2.24 23.04 25.04
C LEU A 725 -1.45 21.91 24.37
N GLY A 726 -0.59 22.25 23.41
CA GLY A 726 0.26 21.27 22.77
C GLY A 726 1.02 21.82 21.58
N TRP A 727 1.87 20.95 21.02
CA TRP A 727 2.68 21.25 19.85
C TRP A 727 2.63 20.08 18.87
N VAL A 728 2.60 20.40 17.58
CA VAL A 728 2.87 19.44 16.52
C VAL A 728 4.34 19.56 16.14
N LEU A 729 5.07 18.48 16.34
CA LEU A 729 6.49 18.34 16.04
C LEU A 729 6.64 17.67 14.68
N TYR A 730 7.10 18.41 13.68
CA TYR A 730 7.43 17.88 12.36
C TYR A 730 8.92 17.49 12.34
N ILE A 731 9.16 16.19 12.38
CA ILE A 731 10.46 15.56 12.56
C ILE A 731 10.92 14.98 11.23
N PRO A 732 12.10 15.37 10.69
CA PRO A 732 12.68 14.71 9.54
C PRO A 732 12.78 13.20 9.77
N ASN A 733 12.36 12.39 8.79
CA ASN A 733 12.32 10.93 8.97
C ASN A 733 13.69 10.31 9.31
N GLU A 734 14.79 10.93 8.91
CA GLU A 734 16.14 10.49 9.27
C GLU A 734 16.37 10.48 10.79
N CYS A 735 15.89 11.50 11.51
CA CYS A 735 16.03 11.58 12.97
C CYS A 735 15.26 10.44 13.64
N VAL A 736 14.05 10.15 13.18
CA VAL A 736 13.21 9.07 13.76
C VAL A 736 13.84 7.69 13.55
N LEU A 737 14.38 7.44 12.36
CA LEU A 737 15.02 6.17 12.04
C LEU A 737 16.33 5.95 12.83
N LEU A 738 17.08 7.02 13.10
CA LEU A 738 18.30 6.97 13.91
C LEU A 738 18.02 6.74 15.40
N HIS A 739 16.87 7.19 15.91
CA HIS A 739 16.50 7.11 17.33
C HIS A 739 15.51 5.97 17.67
N ASN A 740 15.21 5.07 16.73
CA ASN A 740 14.20 4.02 16.90
C ASN A 740 14.60 2.84 17.81
N GLY A 741 15.60 3.01 18.68
CA GLY A 741 15.89 2.10 19.81
C GLY A 741 17.27 1.45 19.88
N ASN A 742 18.20 1.76 18.97
CA ASN A 742 19.59 1.30 19.09
C ASN A 742 20.43 2.38 19.78
N GLN A 743 21.04 2.09 20.94
CA GLN A 743 21.92 3.06 21.62
C GLN A 743 23.23 3.33 20.87
N PHE A 744 23.67 2.42 20.00
CA PHE A 744 24.80 2.62 19.08
C PHE A 744 24.42 2.09 17.69
N ALA A 745 24.57 2.91 16.65
CA ALA A 745 24.34 2.47 15.27
C ALA A 745 25.58 1.73 14.75
N SER A 746 25.39 0.51 14.28
CA SER A 746 26.41 -0.23 13.53
C SER A 746 26.42 0.25 12.08
N ILE A 747 27.45 1.00 11.71
CA ILE A 747 27.61 1.54 10.34
C ILE A 747 28.68 0.71 9.63
N PRO A 748 28.35 -0.02 8.54
CA PRO A 748 29.37 -0.63 7.70
C PRO A 748 30.15 0.47 6.97
N LEU A 749 31.44 0.64 7.31
CA LEU A 749 32.25 1.75 6.81
C LEU A 749 32.94 1.47 5.46
N ALA A 750 33.08 0.21 5.01
CA ALA A 750 33.82 -0.11 3.79
C ALA A 750 33.45 -1.50 3.17
N HIS A 751 33.44 -1.68 1.80
CA HIS A 751 33.20 -2.95 1.04
C HIS A 751 33.95 -3.14 -0.33
N SER A 752 34.53 -4.32 -0.69
CA SER A 752 35.38 -4.73 -1.85
C SER A 752 35.42 -6.26 -1.94
N THR A 753 35.66 -6.74 -3.14
CA THR A 753 35.54 -8.13 -3.55
C THR A 753 36.87 -8.73 -4.04
N THR A 754 37.90 -7.88 -4.14
CA THR A 754 39.22 -8.24 -4.69
C THR A 754 40.30 -8.31 -3.62
N LEU A 755 40.07 -7.71 -2.44
CA LEU A 755 40.99 -7.77 -1.32
C LEU A 755 40.78 -9.05 -0.51
N LYS A 756 41.85 -9.82 -0.36
CA LYS A 756 41.89 -10.94 0.57
C LYS A 756 41.96 -10.41 2.01
N GLU A 757 41.36 -11.13 2.95
CA GLU A 757 41.54 -10.87 4.38
C GLU A 757 42.98 -11.16 4.79
N LYS A 758 43.77 -10.09 4.83
CA LYS A 758 45.16 -10.11 5.29
C LYS A 758 45.49 -8.78 5.94
N TYR A 759 46.52 -8.80 6.77
CA TYR A 759 46.97 -7.68 7.57
C TYR A 759 47.08 -6.37 6.77
N GLU A 760 47.71 -6.40 5.60
CA GLU A 760 47.96 -5.20 4.79
C GLU A 760 46.66 -4.59 4.24
N ALA A 761 45.65 -5.43 3.96
CA ALA A 761 44.36 -4.95 3.48
C ALA A 761 43.59 -4.25 4.61
N VAL A 762 43.67 -4.78 5.84
CA VAL A 762 43.04 -4.16 7.02
C VAL A 762 43.71 -2.84 7.37
N LYS A 763 45.05 -2.80 7.33
CA LYS A 763 45.84 -1.57 7.51
C LYS A 763 45.39 -0.49 6.52
N TYR A 764 45.36 -0.85 5.24
CA TYR A 764 44.92 0.05 4.18
C TYR A 764 43.50 0.60 4.43
N VAL A 765 42.56 -0.23 4.91
CA VAL A 765 41.19 0.23 5.21
C VAL A 765 41.19 1.22 6.38
N LEU A 766 41.91 0.92 7.47
CA LEU A 766 42.00 1.80 8.64
C LEU A 766 42.61 3.16 8.30
N ASP A 767 43.62 3.18 7.43
CA ASP A 767 44.24 4.41 6.92
C ASP A 767 43.21 5.25 6.14
N LYS A 768 42.41 4.61 5.28
CA LYS A 768 41.41 5.30 4.43
C LYS A 768 40.24 5.87 5.21
N ILE A 769 39.82 5.22 6.29
CA ILE A 769 38.77 5.73 7.17
C ILE A 769 39.33 6.64 8.28
N GLN A 770 40.63 6.95 8.22
CA GLN A 770 41.33 7.81 9.18
C GLN A 770 41.13 7.35 10.63
N TYR A 771 41.21 6.03 10.87
CA TYR A 771 40.93 5.46 12.19
C TYR A 771 41.79 6.08 13.29
N GLU A 772 43.06 6.39 13.00
CA GLU A 772 43.97 7.05 13.96
C GLU A 772 43.38 8.34 14.56
N GLN A 773 42.61 9.10 13.78
CA GLN A 773 41.98 10.35 14.22
C GLN A 773 40.74 10.12 15.09
N HIS A 774 40.03 9.02 14.86
CA HIS A 774 38.70 8.79 15.41
C HIS A 774 38.65 7.78 16.56
N GLN A 775 39.58 6.82 16.62
CA GLN A 775 39.74 5.86 17.71
C GLN A 775 38.43 5.16 18.13
N TRP A 776 37.63 4.74 17.13
CA TRP A 776 36.33 4.09 17.32
C TRP A 776 36.44 2.78 18.10
N ILE A 777 35.36 2.38 18.76
CA ILE A 777 35.26 1.03 19.33
C ILE A 777 34.93 0.05 18.19
N ILE A 778 35.59 -1.09 18.17
CA ILE A 778 35.57 -2.07 17.09
C ILE A 778 34.96 -3.38 17.61
N CYS A 779 33.84 -3.82 17.02
CA CYS A 779 33.21 -5.12 17.31
C CYS A 779 33.30 -6.02 16.09
N VAL A 780 34.13 -7.07 16.15
CA VAL A 780 34.54 -7.86 14.97
C VAL A 780 34.76 -9.32 15.28
N ASP A 781 34.71 -10.15 14.25
CA ASP A 781 35.03 -11.56 14.36
C ASP A 781 36.48 -11.79 14.85
N LEU A 782 36.72 -12.93 15.53
CA LEU A 782 38.02 -13.24 16.12
C LEU A 782 39.14 -13.45 15.08
N LYS A 783 38.82 -13.73 13.82
CA LYS A 783 39.81 -13.82 12.74
C LYS A 783 40.30 -12.41 12.39
N MET A 784 39.40 -11.43 12.31
CA MET A 784 39.71 -10.02 12.11
C MET A 784 40.47 -9.40 13.28
N VAL A 785 40.18 -9.81 14.52
CA VAL A 785 41.00 -9.43 15.69
C VAL A 785 42.47 -9.79 15.47
N ASN A 786 42.76 -10.96 14.87
CA ASN A 786 44.15 -11.32 14.60
C ASN A 786 44.83 -10.34 13.65
N PHE A 787 44.15 -9.90 12.58
CA PHE A 787 44.72 -8.92 11.67
C PHE A 787 44.88 -7.54 12.32
N LEU A 788 43.88 -7.10 13.08
CA LEU A 788 43.93 -5.82 13.79
C LEU A 788 45.05 -5.76 14.83
N LEU A 789 45.38 -6.87 15.47
CA LEU A 789 46.43 -6.96 16.49
C LEU A 789 47.74 -7.58 15.98
N GLY A 790 47.87 -7.78 14.67
CA GLY A 790 49.05 -8.37 14.06
C GLY A 790 49.38 -9.81 14.47
N GLN A 791 48.39 -10.55 14.99
CA GLN A 791 48.51 -11.97 15.32
C GLN A 791 48.46 -12.86 14.09
N GLN A 792 49.18 -13.98 14.14
CA GLN A 792 49.07 -15.03 13.14
C GLN A 792 47.70 -15.72 13.29
N SER A 793 46.98 -15.80 12.17
CA SER A 793 45.71 -16.51 12.04
C SER A 793 45.90 -18.03 11.93
N GLY A 794 44.90 -18.81 12.32
CA GLY A 794 44.89 -20.27 12.19
C GLY A 794 45.08 -21.01 13.51
N PHE A 795 45.57 -22.26 13.46
CA PHE A 795 45.77 -23.09 14.64
C PHE A 795 47.10 -22.78 15.32
N THR A 796 47.10 -21.75 16.17
CA THR A 796 48.30 -21.26 16.83
C THR A 796 48.31 -21.67 18.30
N LYS A 797 49.51 -21.77 18.88
CA LYS A 797 49.68 -22.18 20.29
C LYS A 797 49.02 -21.18 21.25
N TYR A 798 49.11 -19.88 20.97
CA TYR A 798 48.59 -18.81 21.83
C TYR A 798 47.64 -17.88 21.07
N PRO A 799 46.39 -18.30 20.78
CA PRO A 799 45.46 -17.56 19.95
C PRO A 799 44.67 -16.48 20.71
N CYS A 800 44.67 -16.49 22.05
CA CYS A 800 44.02 -15.44 22.82
C CYS A 800 44.84 -14.13 22.77
N PHE A 801 44.17 -13.01 22.51
CA PHE A 801 44.80 -11.69 22.48
C PHE A 801 44.90 -11.04 23.87
N LEU A 802 44.18 -11.57 24.86
CA LEU A 802 44.18 -11.08 26.24
C LEU A 802 45.19 -11.84 27.14
N CYS A 803 45.39 -13.13 26.89
CA CYS A 803 46.23 -13.99 27.73
C CYS A 803 47.02 -15.04 26.92
N MET A 804 47.88 -15.77 27.62
CA MET A 804 48.75 -16.84 27.11
C MET A 804 48.03 -18.20 27.17
N TRP A 805 46.77 -18.25 26.77
CA TRP A 805 46.00 -19.50 26.67
C TRP A 805 46.65 -20.46 25.68
N ASP A 806 47.08 -21.63 26.14
CA ASP A 806 47.70 -22.66 25.29
C ASP A 806 46.63 -23.55 24.66
N SER A 807 46.38 -23.35 23.37
CA SER A 807 45.37 -24.11 22.62
C SER A 807 45.68 -25.61 22.50
N ARG A 808 46.92 -26.02 22.78
CA ARG A 808 47.37 -27.41 22.69
C ARG A 808 47.24 -28.15 24.02
N ASP A 809 47.11 -27.44 25.13
CA ASP A 809 47.03 -28.01 26.48
C ASP A 809 45.60 -28.40 26.87
N ARG A 810 45.05 -29.41 26.17
CA ARG A 810 43.65 -29.85 26.33
C ARG A 810 43.32 -30.31 27.76
N ALA A 811 44.30 -30.83 28.49
CA ALA A 811 44.10 -31.31 29.86
C ALA A 811 43.75 -30.15 30.82
N GLN A 812 44.29 -28.96 30.57
CA GLN A 812 44.08 -27.79 31.42
C GLN A 812 42.86 -26.94 31.02
N HIS A 813 42.27 -27.16 29.85
CA HIS A 813 41.25 -26.25 29.30
C HIS A 813 39.99 -26.07 30.14
N TYR A 814 39.51 -27.12 30.81
CA TYR A 814 38.34 -27.05 31.71
C TYR A 814 38.70 -26.89 33.19
N VAL A 815 39.99 -26.98 33.54
CA VAL A 815 40.47 -26.92 34.92
C VAL A 815 41.04 -25.55 35.25
N LYS A 816 41.79 -24.97 34.31
CA LYS A 816 42.50 -23.71 34.49
C LYS A 816 41.71 -22.55 33.90
N LYS A 817 41.12 -21.74 34.78
CA LYS A 817 40.39 -20.52 34.41
C LYS A 817 41.32 -19.35 34.13
N GLU A 818 42.38 -19.19 34.92
CA GLU A 818 43.32 -18.05 34.81
C GLU A 818 44.59 -18.43 34.05
N TRP A 819 44.92 -17.67 33.02
CA TRP A 819 46.10 -17.85 32.18
C TRP A 819 46.98 -16.60 32.25
N PRO A 820 48.31 -16.72 32.14
CA PRO A 820 49.21 -15.57 32.23
C PRO A 820 48.79 -14.46 31.25
N ALA A 821 48.71 -13.22 31.72
CA ALA A 821 48.30 -12.09 30.88
C ALA A 821 49.27 -11.86 29.72
N ARG A 822 48.76 -11.34 28.60
CA ARG A 822 49.58 -10.94 27.46
C ARG A 822 49.98 -9.47 27.61
N GLU A 823 51.20 -9.22 28.07
CA GLU A 823 51.67 -7.86 28.37
C GLU A 823 52.00 -7.02 27.13
N GLN A 824 52.68 -7.62 26.14
CA GLN A 824 53.12 -6.90 24.92
C GLN A 824 52.81 -7.70 23.65
N LEU A 825 52.53 -6.96 22.56
CA LEU A 825 52.30 -7.49 21.21
C LEU A 825 53.53 -7.20 20.32
N VAL A 826 54.62 -7.95 20.54
CA VAL A 826 55.90 -7.74 19.85
C VAL A 826 56.00 -8.64 18.60
N PRO A 827 56.16 -8.09 17.38
CA PRO A 827 56.36 -8.88 16.17
C PRO A 827 57.52 -9.88 16.30
N GLY A 828 57.29 -11.13 15.88
CA GLY A 828 58.24 -12.24 15.99
C GLY A 828 58.10 -13.08 17.27
N ALA A 829 57.31 -12.64 18.26
CA ALA A 829 57.11 -13.37 19.52
C ALA A 829 55.67 -13.89 19.67
N ARG A 830 55.53 -15.12 20.20
CA ARG A 830 54.28 -15.63 20.82
C ARG A 830 53.01 -15.39 19.99
N ASN A 831 53.07 -15.73 18.71
CA ASN A 831 51.98 -15.60 17.73
C ASN A 831 51.75 -14.19 17.14
N ILE A 832 52.63 -13.22 17.37
CA ILE A 832 52.57 -11.89 16.74
C ILE A 832 53.54 -11.88 15.56
N ILE A 833 53.04 -11.50 14.39
CA ILE A 833 53.80 -11.48 13.13
C ILE A 833 53.86 -10.08 12.52
N ASN A 834 52.96 -9.18 12.91
CA ASN A 834 52.92 -7.79 12.47
C ASN A 834 52.64 -6.85 13.65
N GLU A 835 52.85 -5.55 13.47
CA GLU A 835 52.52 -4.55 14.49
C GLU A 835 50.99 -4.40 14.67
N PRO A 836 50.48 -4.18 15.90
CA PRO A 836 49.06 -3.89 16.09
C PRO A 836 48.62 -2.62 15.34
N LEU A 837 47.51 -2.70 14.62
CA LEU A 837 46.92 -1.59 13.86
C LEU A 837 45.97 -0.74 14.71
N VAL A 838 45.47 -1.29 15.81
CA VAL A 838 44.52 -0.63 16.72
C VAL A 838 44.87 -0.97 18.17
N ASP A 839 44.45 -0.10 19.09
CA ASP A 839 44.53 -0.39 20.51
C ASP A 839 43.63 -1.59 20.87
N ARG A 840 44.20 -2.58 21.57
CA ARG A 840 43.49 -3.79 22.01
C ARG A 840 42.29 -3.49 22.90
N GLU A 841 42.32 -2.39 23.67
CA GLU A 841 41.21 -2.02 24.56
C GLU A 841 40.01 -1.46 23.80
N LYS A 842 40.18 -1.14 22.51
CA LYS A 842 39.09 -0.71 21.62
C LYS A 842 38.34 -1.88 20.97
N ILE A 843 38.78 -3.13 21.18
CA ILE A 843 38.16 -4.31 20.59
C ILE A 843 37.15 -4.92 21.56
N LEU A 844 35.90 -5.06 21.11
CA LEU A 844 34.84 -5.78 21.82
C LEU A 844 34.72 -7.21 21.34
N ILE A 845 34.34 -8.09 22.27
CA ILE A 845 34.06 -9.49 21.96
C ILE A 845 32.65 -9.60 21.36
N PRO A 846 32.50 -10.08 20.12
CA PRO A 846 31.21 -10.14 19.43
C PRO A 846 30.25 -11.19 20.03
N PRO A 847 29.07 -10.81 20.55
CA PRO A 847 28.12 -11.73 21.14
C PRO A 847 27.61 -12.78 20.14
N LEU A 848 27.35 -12.38 18.89
CA LEU A 848 26.86 -13.28 17.85
C LEU A 848 27.87 -14.39 17.56
N HIS A 849 29.13 -14.02 17.29
CA HIS A 849 30.13 -15.02 16.95
C HIS A 849 30.39 -16.02 18.09
N LEU A 850 30.15 -15.64 19.35
CA LEU A 850 30.17 -16.59 20.46
C LEU A 850 29.00 -17.57 20.41
N LYS A 851 27.77 -17.10 20.15
CA LYS A 851 26.59 -17.98 19.96
C LYS A 851 26.86 -19.02 18.87
N LEU A 852 27.37 -18.57 17.72
CA LEU A 852 27.74 -19.46 16.60
C LEU A 852 28.84 -20.47 17.02
N GLY A 853 29.80 -20.04 17.83
CA GLY A 853 30.87 -20.90 18.33
C GLY A 853 30.40 -21.97 19.32
N LEU A 854 29.47 -21.61 20.20
CA LEU A 854 28.86 -22.52 21.16
C LEU A 854 28.01 -23.56 20.46
N MET A 855 27.14 -23.13 19.53
CA MET A 855 26.34 -24.03 18.70
C MET A 855 27.24 -25.03 17.97
N LYS A 856 28.36 -24.53 17.40
CA LYS A 856 29.34 -25.39 16.74
C LYS A 856 29.91 -26.48 17.65
N GLN A 857 30.25 -26.15 18.91
CA GLN A 857 30.79 -27.16 19.83
C GLN A 857 29.71 -28.15 20.27
N PHE A 858 28.50 -27.66 20.56
CA PHE A 858 27.36 -28.49 20.90
C PHE A 858 27.09 -29.53 19.81
N THR A 859 26.91 -29.11 18.55
CA THR A 859 26.63 -30.03 17.44
C THR A 859 27.77 -31.01 17.17
N ARG A 860 29.03 -30.59 17.33
CA ARG A 860 30.18 -31.48 17.15
C ARG A 860 30.22 -32.61 18.18
N ALA A 861 29.77 -32.35 19.41
CA ALA A 861 29.73 -33.34 20.48
C ALA A 861 28.52 -34.30 20.41
N LEU A 862 27.47 -33.97 19.64
CA LEU A 862 26.30 -34.86 19.46
C LEU A 862 26.69 -36.21 18.85
N ASP A 863 25.97 -37.26 19.24
CA ASP A 863 25.99 -38.54 18.56
C ASP A 863 25.45 -38.38 17.12
N LYS A 864 26.27 -38.74 16.12
CA LYS A 864 25.95 -38.53 14.71
C LYS A 864 24.90 -39.51 14.19
N ASP A 865 24.67 -40.60 14.90
CA ASP A 865 23.62 -41.57 14.62
C ASP A 865 22.41 -41.40 15.57
N GLY A 866 22.51 -40.44 16.52
CA GLY A 866 21.51 -40.16 17.54
C GLY A 866 20.27 -39.44 17.04
N ARG A 867 19.19 -39.52 17.82
CA ARG A 867 17.89 -38.89 17.50
C ARG A 867 18.00 -37.36 17.33
N CYS A 868 18.79 -36.70 18.16
CA CYS A 868 19.03 -35.26 18.10
C CYS A 868 19.73 -34.81 16.81
N PHE A 869 20.80 -35.49 16.40
CA PHE A 869 21.51 -35.15 15.16
C PHE A 869 20.66 -35.46 13.91
N ASN A 870 19.92 -36.58 13.93
CA ASN A 870 18.97 -36.91 12.87
C ASN A 870 17.85 -35.87 12.74
N TYR A 871 17.40 -35.28 13.85
CA TYR A 871 16.46 -34.16 13.82
C TYR A 871 17.05 -32.95 13.09
N LEU A 872 18.30 -32.55 13.40
CA LEU A 872 18.99 -31.45 12.72
C LEU A 872 19.08 -31.67 11.20
N CYS A 873 19.37 -32.90 10.76
CA CYS A 873 19.40 -33.26 9.35
C CYS A 873 18.04 -33.10 8.65
N ARG A 874 16.93 -33.40 9.36
CA ARG A 874 15.57 -33.26 8.84
C ARG A 874 15.09 -31.81 8.85
N ALA A 875 15.41 -31.07 9.92
CA ALA A 875 14.99 -29.67 10.09
C ALA A 875 15.67 -28.73 9.09
N PHE A 876 16.88 -29.06 8.63
CA PHE A 876 17.66 -28.23 7.69
C PHE A 876 18.15 -29.00 6.45
N PRO A 877 17.25 -29.43 5.55
CA PRO A 877 17.62 -30.21 4.37
C PRO A 877 18.53 -29.43 3.38
N GLY A 878 18.59 -28.11 3.49
CA GLY A 878 19.48 -27.25 2.71
C GLY A 878 20.94 -27.22 3.19
N LEU A 879 21.27 -27.82 4.34
CA LEU A 879 22.64 -27.93 4.82
C LEU A 879 23.21 -29.32 4.53
N THR A 880 24.39 -29.37 3.91
CA THR A 880 25.14 -30.62 3.71
C THR A 880 25.46 -31.28 5.06
N ILE A 881 25.46 -32.61 5.10
CA ILE A 881 25.78 -33.38 6.31
C ILE A 881 27.14 -32.97 6.91
N GLU A 882 28.12 -32.62 6.09
CA GLU A 882 29.46 -32.16 6.52
C GLU A 882 29.39 -30.81 7.27
N LYS A 883 28.54 -29.88 6.80
CA LYS A 883 28.29 -28.60 7.48
C LYS A 883 27.60 -28.81 8.82
N LEU A 884 26.61 -29.71 8.87
CA LEU A 884 25.93 -30.10 10.11
C LEU A 884 26.91 -30.78 11.09
N LYS A 885 27.72 -31.75 10.62
CA LYS A 885 28.77 -32.39 11.43
C LYS A 885 29.79 -31.38 11.95
N ALA A 886 30.09 -30.35 11.17
CA ALA A 886 30.98 -29.25 11.54
C ALA A 886 30.31 -28.19 12.42
N GLY A 887 29.00 -28.27 12.68
CA GLY A 887 28.22 -27.35 13.50
C GLY A 887 28.11 -25.94 12.90
N ILE A 888 27.99 -25.85 11.57
CA ILE A 888 27.92 -24.57 10.85
C ILE A 888 26.45 -24.17 10.69
N PHE A 889 26.00 -23.24 11.54
CA PHE A 889 24.67 -22.63 11.51
C PHE A 889 24.78 -21.10 11.41
N ASP A 890 23.73 -20.43 10.93
CA ASP A 890 23.56 -18.99 11.02
C ASP A 890 22.64 -18.58 12.19
N GLY A 891 22.58 -17.27 12.49
CA GLY A 891 21.75 -16.73 13.56
C GLY A 891 20.26 -17.13 13.49
N PRO A 892 19.59 -16.97 12.33
CA PRO A 892 18.20 -17.40 12.15
C PRO A 892 17.95 -18.89 12.44
N GLN A 893 18.81 -19.79 11.94
CA GLN A 893 18.68 -21.24 12.18
C GLN A 893 18.78 -21.58 13.67
N ILE A 894 19.69 -20.93 14.40
CA ILE A 894 19.81 -21.14 15.85
C ILE A 894 18.54 -20.66 16.56
N ARG A 895 18.00 -19.49 16.20
CA ARG A 895 16.76 -18.96 16.79
C ARG A 895 15.56 -19.87 16.52
N GLN A 896 15.50 -20.49 15.34
CA GLN A 896 14.49 -21.50 15.02
C GLN A 896 14.58 -22.68 15.99
N LEU A 897 15.77 -23.26 16.15
CA LEU A 897 15.99 -24.39 17.06
C LEU A 897 15.69 -24.05 18.53
N ILE A 898 15.97 -22.81 18.97
CA ILE A 898 15.68 -22.38 20.35
C ILE A 898 14.17 -22.39 20.63
N LYS A 899 13.35 -22.08 19.62
CA LYS A 899 11.88 -22.05 19.73
C LYS A 899 11.23 -23.42 19.51
N ASP A 900 12.01 -24.38 19.00
CA ASP A 900 11.52 -25.68 18.57
C ASP A 900 11.47 -26.67 19.74
N THR A 901 10.25 -26.94 20.21
CA THR A 901 10.01 -27.88 21.30
C THR A 901 10.26 -29.33 20.88
N GLU A 902 10.06 -29.68 19.61
CA GLU A 902 10.34 -31.03 19.09
C GLU A 902 11.84 -31.30 19.02
N PHE A 903 12.64 -30.28 18.68
CA PHE A 903 14.09 -30.41 18.73
C PHE A 903 14.56 -30.77 20.14
N GLN A 904 14.06 -30.10 21.17
CA GLN A 904 14.41 -30.42 22.56
C GLN A 904 13.95 -31.84 22.96
N ASN A 905 12.79 -32.29 22.46
CA ASN A 905 12.25 -33.63 22.73
C ASN A 905 13.07 -34.76 22.06
N SER A 906 13.86 -34.44 21.03
CA SER A 906 14.73 -35.40 20.35
C SER A 906 16.01 -35.75 21.13
N MET A 907 16.32 -35.02 22.20
CA MET A 907 17.59 -35.08 22.94
C MET A 907 17.61 -36.12 24.06
N ASN A 908 18.76 -36.74 24.28
CA ASN A 908 19.01 -37.50 25.52
C ASN A 908 19.28 -36.56 26.72
N THR A 909 19.40 -37.11 27.92
CA THR A 909 19.57 -36.32 29.16
C THR A 909 20.80 -35.40 29.14
N LEU A 910 21.94 -35.85 28.60
CA LEU A 910 23.17 -35.05 28.52
C LEU A 910 23.05 -33.93 27.47
N GLU A 911 22.51 -34.26 26.30
CA GLU A 911 22.25 -33.30 25.21
C GLU A 911 21.26 -32.22 25.66
N CYS A 912 20.18 -32.60 26.33
CA CYS A 912 19.15 -31.69 26.81
C CYS A 912 19.70 -30.73 27.89
N ALA A 913 20.54 -31.23 28.81
CA ALA A 913 21.18 -30.39 29.83
C ALA A 913 22.15 -29.35 29.22
N ALA A 914 22.95 -29.76 28.23
CA ALA A 914 23.83 -28.86 27.50
C ALA A 914 23.05 -27.85 26.64
N TRP A 915 21.97 -28.27 25.97
CA TRP A 915 21.12 -27.39 25.17
C TRP A 915 20.42 -26.34 26.04
N LYS A 916 19.77 -26.76 27.13
CA LYS A 916 19.07 -25.83 28.05
C LYS A 916 20.03 -24.81 28.65
N SER A 917 21.22 -25.23 29.07
CA SER A 917 22.22 -24.30 29.62
C SER A 917 22.75 -23.34 28.55
N PHE A 918 22.93 -23.79 27.30
CA PHE A 918 23.24 -22.92 26.16
C PHE A 918 22.13 -21.88 25.92
N VAL A 919 20.86 -22.29 25.85
CA VAL A 919 19.71 -21.40 25.66
C VAL A 919 19.64 -20.35 26.77
N GLN A 920 19.88 -20.74 28.02
CA GLN A 920 19.90 -19.81 29.15
C GLN A 920 21.01 -18.76 29.03
N VAL A 921 22.20 -19.15 28.59
CA VAL A 921 23.31 -18.19 28.32
C VAL A 921 22.99 -17.29 27.13
N VAL A 922 22.36 -17.82 26.07
CA VAL A 922 21.96 -17.02 24.90
C VAL A 922 20.92 -15.95 25.27
N ASN A 923 19.91 -16.32 26.05
CA ASN A 923 18.79 -15.41 26.37
C ASN A 923 19.14 -14.41 27.47
N ASN A 924 19.92 -14.82 28.47
CA ASN A 924 20.14 -14.02 29.69
C ASN A 924 21.55 -13.45 29.82
N PHE A 925 22.46 -13.73 28.88
CA PHE A 925 23.78 -13.11 28.85
C PHE A 925 24.13 -12.60 27.47
N LEU A 926 24.15 -13.46 26.45
CA LEU A 926 24.51 -13.06 25.08
C LEU A 926 23.36 -12.38 24.31
N GLY A 927 22.27 -12.05 24.98
CA GLY A 927 21.08 -11.39 24.43
C GLY A 927 21.13 -9.87 24.60
N ASN A 928 19.96 -9.25 24.74
CA ASN A 928 19.86 -7.80 24.96
C ASN A 928 20.15 -7.36 26.40
N THR A 929 20.21 -8.31 27.33
CA THR A 929 20.40 -8.05 28.76
C THR A 929 21.46 -8.99 29.35
N LYS A 930 22.26 -8.45 30.27
CA LYS A 930 23.22 -9.21 31.09
C LYS A 930 22.61 -9.47 32.46
N ALA A 931 22.10 -10.68 32.67
CA ALA A 931 21.46 -11.04 33.94
C ALA A 931 22.46 -11.03 35.11
N ALA A 932 22.01 -10.66 36.31
CA ALA A 932 22.88 -10.59 37.49
C ALA A 932 23.56 -11.93 37.82
N ASN A 933 22.92 -13.05 37.51
CA ASN A 933 23.44 -14.41 37.71
C ASN A 933 24.23 -14.98 36.50
N HIS A 934 24.60 -14.16 35.51
CA HIS A 934 25.28 -14.62 34.28
C HIS A 934 26.51 -15.50 34.54
N ALA A 935 27.34 -15.19 35.54
CA ALA A 935 28.52 -16.00 35.88
C ALA A 935 28.16 -17.45 36.25
N ARG A 936 27.03 -17.67 36.94
CA ARG A 936 26.51 -18.99 37.28
C ARG A 936 25.95 -19.70 36.06
N LEU A 937 25.23 -18.98 35.19
CA LEU A 937 24.71 -19.53 33.92
C LEU A 937 25.84 -20.04 33.02
N VAL A 938 26.89 -19.24 32.86
CA VAL A 938 28.08 -19.61 32.07
C VAL A 938 28.80 -20.80 32.71
N SER A 939 29.02 -20.81 34.02
CA SER A 939 29.67 -21.95 34.70
C SER A 939 28.87 -23.24 34.51
N SER A 940 27.54 -23.17 34.65
CA SER A 940 26.64 -24.32 34.44
C SER A 940 26.70 -24.84 33.01
N MET A 941 26.78 -23.93 32.02
CA MET A 941 26.95 -24.29 30.62
C MET A 941 28.31 -24.93 30.35
N ILE A 942 29.40 -24.42 30.91
CA ILE A 942 30.75 -24.99 30.73
C ILE A 942 30.82 -26.42 31.28
N GLU A 943 30.25 -26.68 32.45
CA GLU A 943 30.15 -28.03 33.03
C GLU A 943 29.30 -28.97 32.17
N ALA A 944 28.14 -28.51 31.69
CA ALA A 944 27.27 -29.31 30.83
C ALA A 944 27.93 -29.64 29.49
N PHE A 945 28.65 -28.68 28.89
CA PHE A 945 29.42 -28.87 27.66
C PHE A 945 30.59 -29.83 27.88
N GLN A 946 31.28 -29.77 29.03
CA GLN A 946 32.34 -30.71 29.38
C GLN A 946 31.80 -32.15 29.46
N LYS A 947 30.65 -32.34 30.13
CA LYS A 947 29.99 -33.65 30.27
C LYS A 947 29.49 -34.20 28.94
N LEU A 948 29.05 -33.34 28.02
CA LEU A 948 28.66 -33.72 26.66
C LEU A 948 29.88 -34.13 25.81
N GLY A 949 31.10 -33.78 26.20
CA GLY A 949 32.32 -34.05 25.43
C GLY A 949 32.69 -32.95 24.44
N CYS A 950 32.17 -31.73 24.63
CA CYS A 950 32.59 -30.56 23.84
C CYS A 950 34.08 -30.26 24.07
N LEU A 951 34.77 -29.80 23.02
CA LEU A 951 36.14 -29.29 23.16
C LEU A 951 36.10 -27.79 23.51
N MET A 952 37.01 -27.35 24.39
CA MET A 952 37.14 -25.94 24.73
C MET A 952 37.68 -25.16 23.53
N SER A 953 36.80 -24.39 22.89
CA SER A 953 37.18 -23.48 21.82
C SER A 953 37.64 -22.14 22.37
N ILE A 954 38.38 -21.35 21.57
CA ILE A 954 38.74 -19.98 21.94
C ILE A 954 37.52 -19.11 22.32
N LYS A 955 36.38 -19.35 21.65
CA LYS A 955 35.10 -18.67 21.93
C LYS A 955 34.54 -19.05 23.31
N MET A 956 34.61 -20.34 23.65
CA MET A 956 34.24 -20.80 24.99
C MET A 956 35.23 -20.30 26.06
N HIS A 957 36.51 -20.22 25.74
CA HIS A 957 37.53 -19.69 26.64
C HIS A 957 37.27 -18.21 26.98
N PHE A 958 36.83 -17.36 26.03
CA PHE A 958 36.44 -15.99 26.36
C PHE A 958 35.29 -15.93 27.37
N LEU A 959 34.30 -16.82 27.25
CA LEU A 959 33.23 -16.93 28.23
C LEU A 959 33.71 -17.49 29.57
N PHE A 960 34.68 -18.39 29.56
CA PHE A 960 35.17 -19.02 30.78
C PHE A 960 36.13 -18.13 31.56
N SER A 961 37.00 -17.38 30.88
CA SER A 961 38.16 -16.70 31.47
C SER A 961 38.15 -15.18 31.34
N HIS A 962 37.28 -14.60 30.51
CA HIS A 962 37.28 -13.16 30.18
C HIS A 962 35.87 -12.52 30.20
N MET A 963 35.01 -12.93 31.14
CA MET A 963 33.63 -12.41 31.25
C MET A 963 33.57 -10.90 31.53
N GLU A 964 34.60 -10.36 32.16
CA GLU A 964 34.75 -8.95 32.47
C GLU A 964 34.90 -8.05 31.24
N LYS A 965 35.30 -8.62 30.09
CA LYS A 965 35.45 -7.88 28.83
C LYS A 965 34.14 -7.73 28.03
N PHE A 966 33.03 -8.25 28.55
CA PHE A 966 31.72 -8.08 27.95
C PHE A 966 31.02 -6.82 28.49
N PRO A 967 30.53 -5.92 27.62
CA PRO A 967 29.78 -4.74 28.05
C PRO A 967 28.49 -5.11 28.80
N GLU A 968 27.95 -4.17 29.58
CA GLU A 968 26.71 -4.38 30.36
C GLU A 968 25.47 -4.57 29.47
N ASN A 969 25.43 -3.91 28.30
CA ASN A 969 24.37 -4.09 27.30
C ASN A 969 24.94 -4.68 26.01
N LEU A 970 24.85 -6.00 25.88
CA LEU A 970 25.40 -6.76 24.75
C LEU A 970 24.55 -6.62 23.49
N GLY A 971 23.24 -6.39 23.62
CA GLY A 971 22.34 -6.12 22.49
C GLY A 971 22.62 -4.78 21.82
N ALA A 972 22.96 -3.75 22.61
CA ALA A 972 23.30 -2.42 22.11
C ALA A 972 24.63 -2.36 21.33
N MET A 973 25.50 -3.35 21.48
CA MET A 973 26.83 -3.43 20.85
C MET A 973 26.94 -4.62 19.87
N SER A 974 25.80 -5.21 19.50
CA SER A 974 25.70 -6.45 18.73
C SER A 974 26.11 -6.27 17.25
N ASP A 975 26.82 -7.28 16.73
CA ASP A 975 27.27 -7.41 15.34
C ASP A 975 26.24 -8.09 14.43
N GLU A 976 25.01 -8.33 14.91
CA GLU A 976 23.92 -8.94 14.13
C GLU A 976 23.60 -8.18 12.82
N GLN A 977 23.82 -6.85 12.78
CA GLN A 977 23.69 -6.08 11.54
C GLN A 977 24.79 -6.41 10.52
N GLY A 978 26.00 -6.76 10.98
CA GLY A 978 27.08 -7.22 10.14
C GLY A 978 26.83 -8.62 9.58
N GLU A 979 26.24 -9.53 10.35
CA GLU A 979 25.78 -10.83 9.85
C GLU A 979 24.70 -10.68 8.77
N ARG A 980 23.71 -9.81 9.01
CA ARG A 980 22.69 -9.49 8.02
C ARG A 980 23.31 -9.01 6.71
N PHE A 981 24.23 -8.06 6.79
CA PHE A 981 24.98 -7.59 5.63
C PHE A 981 25.65 -8.74 4.86
N HIS A 982 26.30 -9.69 5.55
CA HIS A 982 26.94 -10.84 4.92
C HIS A 982 25.94 -11.82 4.27
N GLN A 983 24.80 -12.06 4.89
CA GLN A 983 23.72 -12.89 4.32
C GLN A 983 23.18 -12.27 3.03
N ASP A 984 23.00 -10.95 3.04
CA ASP A 984 22.51 -10.23 1.87
C ASP A 984 23.54 -10.25 0.74
N MET A 985 24.81 -10.05 1.06
CA MET A 985 25.91 -10.11 0.10
C MET A 985 26.10 -11.50 -0.51
N ARG A 986 25.92 -12.57 0.27
CA ARG A 986 25.95 -13.94 -0.24
C ARG A 986 24.82 -14.21 -1.23
N GLN A 987 23.61 -13.75 -0.92
CA GLN A 987 22.49 -13.84 -1.85
C GLN A 987 22.74 -13.04 -3.13
N MET A 988 23.42 -11.88 -3.03
CA MET A 988 23.88 -11.14 -4.20
C MET A 988 24.92 -11.94 -5.00
N GLU A 989 25.88 -12.58 -4.36
CA GLU A 989 26.91 -13.37 -5.06
C GLU A 989 26.29 -14.52 -5.87
N GLU A 990 25.35 -15.26 -5.28
CA GLU A 990 24.60 -16.32 -5.97
C GLU A 990 23.85 -15.76 -7.19
N ARG A 991 23.22 -14.58 -7.05
CA ARG A 991 22.48 -13.92 -8.13
C ARG A 991 23.38 -13.49 -9.29
N TYR A 992 24.62 -13.12 -9.00
CA TYR A 992 25.59 -12.64 -10.00
C TYR A 992 26.59 -13.72 -10.44
N GLN A 993 26.37 -14.99 -10.07
CA GLN A 993 27.20 -16.15 -10.43
C GLN A 993 28.68 -15.98 -10.03
N GLY A 994 28.94 -15.39 -8.87
CA GLY A 994 30.30 -15.14 -8.37
C GLY A 994 31.07 -14.05 -9.14
N ARG A 995 30.40 -13.24 -9.98
CA ARG A 995 31.00 -12.05 -10.60
C ARG A 995 30.90 -10.86 -9.66
N TRP A 996 32.05 -10.25 -9.38
CA TRP A 996 32.19 -9.25 -8.34
C TRP A 996 32.68 -7.90 -8.88
N ASP A 997 31.77 -7.13 -9.47
CA ASP A 997 32.07 -5.84 -10.09
C ASP A 997 31.28 -4.69 -9.44
N ALA A 998 31.55 -3.45 -9.88
CA ALA A 998 30.84 -2.28 -9.39
C ALA A 998 29.33 -2.35 -9.64
N VAL A 999 28.87 -3.15 -10.61
CA VAL A 999 27.45 -3.31 -10.96
C VAL A 999 26.74 -4.15 -9.90
N MET A 1000 27.34 -5.26 -9.48
CA MET A 1000 26.84 -6.06 -8.37
C MET A 1000 26.72 -5.21 -7.09
N MET A 1001 27.71 -4.35 -6.81
CA MET A 1001 27.68 -3.50 -5.60
C MET A 1001 26.71 -2.35 -5.71
N ALA A 1002 26.57 -1.76 -6.89
CA ALA A 1002 25.51 -0.81 -7.16
C ALA A 1002 24.14 -1.46 -6.96
N ASP A 1003 23.92 -2.71 -7.40
CA ASP A 1003 22.67 -3.45 -7.19
C ASP A 1003 22.46 -3.86 -5.72
N TYR A 1004 23.52 -4.16 -4.97
CA TYR A 1004 23.43 -4.39 -3.53
C TYR A 1004 23.00 -3.12 -2.79
N CYS A 1005 23.69 -1.99 -3.01
CA CYS A 1005 23.29 -0.71 -2.46
C CYS A 1005 21.89 -0.29 -2.95
N TRP A 1006 21.55 -0.57 -4.21
CA TRP A 1006 20.20 -0.38 -4.73
C TRP A 1006 19.19 -1.32 -4.12
N SER A 1007 19.58 -2.51 -3.70
CA SER A 1007 18.67 -3.47 -3.06
C SER A 1007 18.47 -3.12 -1.60
N LEU A 1008 19.50 -2.66 -0.88
CA LEU A 1008 19.32 -2.00 0.41
C LEU A 1008 18.47 -0.73 0.29
N LYS A 1009 18.64 0.05 -0.79
CA LYS A 1009 17.79 1.20 -1.09
C LYS A 1009 16.38 0.78 -1.52
N ARG A 1010 16.21 -0.37 -2.18
CA ARG A 1010 14.92 -0.90 -2.62
C ARG A 1010 14.11 -1.54 -1.50
N ASP A 1011 14.83 -2.24 -0.64
CA ASP A 1011 14.34 -2.90 0.57
C ASP A 1011 14.27 -1.89 1.72
N ASN A 1012 14.93 -0.73 1.59
CA ASN A 1012 14.56 0.49 2.31
C ASN A 1012 13.18 0.91 1.79
N PRO A 1013 12.12 0.65 2.55
CA PRO A 1013 10.76 0.87 2.08
C PRO A 1013 10.46 2.36 1.85
N ALA A 1014 11.34 3.26 2.32
CA ALA A 1014 11.21 4.70 2.27
C ALA A 1014 11.90 5.37 1.07
N ALA A 1015 12.66 4.64 0.24
CA ALA A 1015 13.12 5.18 -1.03
C ALA A 1015 12.13 4.79 -2.14
N ALA A 1016 11.93 5.66 -3.14
CA ALA A 1016 11.09 5.38 -4.29
C ALA A 1016 11.95 4.98 -5.50
N HIS A 1017 11.63 3.85 -6.11
CA HIS A 1017 12.38 3.28 -7.24
C HIS A 1017 11.41 2.87 -8.33
N THR A 1018 11.79 3.10 -9.58
CA THR A 1018 10.96 2.80 -10.77
C THR A 1018 10.80 1.31 -11.08
N ARG A 1019 11.55 0.39 -10.42
CA ARG A 1019 11.44 -1.08 -10.56
C ARG A 1019 11.61 -1.77 -9.21
N GLU A 1020 10.59 -2.50 -8.76
CA GLU A 1020 10.65 -3.38 -7.58
C GLU A 1020 10.80 -4.86 -8.00
N SER A 1021 11.69 -5.60 -7.33
CA SER A 1021 11.88 -7.04 -7.58
C SER A 1021 10.84 -7.84 -6.80
N LYS A 1022 10.03 -8.66 -7.48
CA LYS A 1022 9.11 -9.62 -6.84
C LYS A 1022 9.77 -10.94 -6.39
N LYS A 1023 11.04 -11.16 -6.71
CA LYS A 1023 11.75 -12.41 -6.38
C LYS A 1023 12.81 -12.15 -5.31
N ARG A 1024 12.49 -12.59 -4.09
CA ARG A 1024 13.27 -12.57 -2.83
C ARG A 1024 13.57 -11.18 -2.26
N ARG A 1025 12.98 -10.92 -1.09
CA ARG A 1025 13.55 -10.02 -0.08
C ARG A 1025 14.72 -10.76 0.57
N PHE A 1026 15.78 -10.04 0.94
CA PHE A 1026 16.73 -10.59 1.91
C PHE A 1026 15.95 -11.02 3.16
N MET A 1027 16.28 -12.18 3.73
CA MET A 1027 15.38 -12.92 4.65
C MET A 1027 14.77 -12.04 5.76
N PRO A 1028 13.53 -12.33 6.20
CA PRO A 1028 12.74 -11.48 7.09
C PRO A 1028 13.41 -11.11 8.41
#